data_AF-A0A7C1BDW3-F1
#
_entry.id   AF-A0A7C1BDW3-F1
#
_cell.length_a   1.000
_cell.length_b   1.000
_cell.length_c   1.000
_cell.angle_alpha   90.00
_cell.angle_beta   90.00
_cell.angle_gamma   90.00
#
_symmetry.space_group_name_H-M   'P 1'
#
loop_
_entity.id
_entity.type
_entity.pdbx_description
1 polymer ?
#
loop_
_entity_poly.entity_id
_entity_poly.type
_entity_poly.pdbx_seq_one_letter_code
_entity_poly.pdbx_strand_id
1 'polypeptide(L)'
;MWDEIVREINGSIPYFNGSITPMNSSGKLKLKVPNSFMAERLMKKRELLERGIEKVIGEKITVSIEVCEDEMVEKNSNEKKMVNVPPRDSESKDEDQVGPENWKGNLLRVFRPGEQVKVYGRIFHIEDYGIHITDDSDSIFCRFNGMTRKKVENLDLKLGDHVEVSGTVYRDDRRDEIQIKISEIGKLNLPERMDNANVKRVELHLHSKMSALDGLVDLEDLFNRLKSWGHEAVAITDHGVVQAFPEFQKLALKNGIKPIFGMEAYMVDDVARITHNVERNDDLVSATFVVVDLETTGLDPMRDEIVEIGAVKIKNSEIAEEYHTLIKPTKSMSRMSERLTGINDEMLKDAPTFEEVFPGFLEFIKDATLVAHNANFDYRFLRSAVKRVLNEEWEFQYIDTLGLSKALLDMKSYSLDRIAKKLKIGDFRHHRALDDARITAKIFLRFIEMLKLRGINRINQLERVRENIDVKKLSPYHVTILVKNKEGLKNLYEMVSKSHLEYFHSKPKIPKSLLMEKRNGLLLGTACLSGELAENYLEGATLEELEQLAAFYDFIEVMPLDVVAGGEVNGEKFKEMFRTFYEIGRKLNIPVVMTGDVHFLDPEDGKIRAVLMAAQDRKNYSDQPSAFLRTTEEMLESAIEIFDDERIAKEIVVENTRKIADMIEEFNILDGKLHPPIIENSEKIIEEETMKKAHEYYGDPLPEVVENRLKKELNAIIEHGYSVLYLIAQKLVRKSNEDGYVVGSRGSVGSSLVAYLLGITEVNPLPPHYRCPKCLHTEFITDGSYGSGFDLPRKECPICGTDLMRDGQDIPFEVFMGFKGDKIPDIDLNFSGEYQSRAHKYIEKLFGKEHVFRAGTISTVAERSAFGYVKKYEEKEGRKLRSSEVLRLAMRITGVKRTTGQHPGGLMIVPKDMDIHDFTPVQYPANDSKSGVRTTHFDYESIHDDLVKIDILGHDDPTFIKMLKDITGVDPMKIDMNDRATLSIFSSVKALKLKSKFADVKVGTLGIPEFGTQFVRQMLEETKPSSFADLVRISGLSHGTDVWLNNARDLIVSGKATLKDVIACRDDIMNYLIKKGMDELTAFKIMENVRKGKGLTEDFEEEMKKCKVPKWFIESCKRIKYLFPKAHAVAYVMMAFRIA
;
A
#
# COMPACT_ATOMS: atom_id res chain seq x y z
N MET A 1 14.72 25.58 31.08
CA MET A 1 14.60 24.59 32.17
C MET A 1 13.40 23.65 32.04
N TRP A 2 12.14 24.04 32.30
CA TRP A 2 11.02 23.06 32.24
C TRP A 2 10.85 22.42 30.85
N ASP A 3 10.86 23.22 29.77
CA ASP A 3 10.76 22.69 28.41
C ASP A 3 11.98 21.86 27.97
N GLU A 4 13.12 21.98 28.66
CA GLU A 4 14.29 21.14 28.44
C GLU A 4 14.16 19.81 29.20
N ILE A 5 13.64 19.85 30.43
CA ILE A 5 13.27 18.65 31.21
C ILE A 5 12.27 17.80 30.41
N VAL A 6 11.22 18.42 29.88
CA VAL A 6 10.21 17.73 29.07
C VAL A 6 10.85 17.09 27.82
N ARG A 7 11.79 17.79 27.17
CA ARG A 7 12.48 17.29 25.96
C ARG A 7 13.42 16.12 26.24
N GLU A 8 14.18 16.19 27.33
CA GLU A 8 15.10 15.13 27.78
C GLU A 8 14.32 13.87 28.20
N ILE A 9 13.14 14.04 28.80
CA ILE A 9 12.36 12.94 29.39
C ILE A 9 11.38 12.29 28.41
N ASN A 10 10.85 13.04 27.42
CA ASN A 10 9.86 12.52 26.45
C ASN A 10 10.37 11.33 25.61
N GLY A 11 11.69 11.14 25.49
CA GLY A 11 12.27 9.95 24.86
C GLY A 11 12.18 8.67 25.70
N SER A 12 12.04 8.80 27.03
CA SER A 12 12.07 7.68 28.00
C SER A 12 10.70 7.41 28.65
N ILE A 13 9.83 8.43 28.70
CA ILE A 13 8.46 8.36 29.21
C ILE A 13 7.51 9.01 28.20
N PRO A 14 6.84 8.23 27.32
CA PRO A 14 5.82 8.77 26.42
C PRO A 14 4.66 9.37 27.22
N TYR A 15 4.04 10.44 26.72
CA TYR A 15 2.86 11.13 27.30
C TYR A 15 3.11 12.08 28.49
N PHE A 16 4.30 12.68 28.61
CA PHE A 16 4.54 13.71 29.64
C PHE A 16 3.85 15.08 29.35
N ASN A 17 3.06 15.19 28.27
CA ASN A 17 2.24 16.37 27.98
C ASN A 17 0.82 16.21 28.54
N GLY A 18 0.67 16.51 29.82
CA GLY A 18 -0.58 16.93 30.47
C GLY A 18 -0.27 18.16 31.32
N SER A 19 -1.28 18.97 31.64
CA SER A 19 -1.14 20.25 32.38
C SER A 19 -0.46 20.07 33.75
N ILE A 20 0.87 20.13 33.77
CA ILE A 20 1.69 20.01 34.98
C ILE A 20 2.19 21.40 35.37
N THR A 21 1.76 21.89 36.52
CA THR A 21 2.21 23.18 37.07
C THR A 21 3.35 22.95 38.08
N PRO A 22 4.61 23.31 37.77
CA PRO A 22 5.68 23.21 38.76
C PRO A 22 5.57 24.33 39.80
N MET A 23 5.54 24.00 41.09
CA MET A 23 5.68 24.96 42.20
C MET A 23 6.92 24.64 43.05
N ASN A 24 7.75 25.67 43.26
CA ASN A 24 8.99 25.69 44.06
C ASN A 24 8.67 25.72 45.58
N SER A 25 9.52 25.44 46.58
CA SER A 25 10.94 25.83 46.79
C SER A 25 11.57 25.06 47.99
N SER A 26 11.71 23.73 47.92
CA SER A 26 12.29 22.93 49.03
C SER A 26 12.99 21.62 48.61
N GLY A 27 13.53 21.55 47.39
CA GLY A 27 14.17 20.31 46.87
C GLY A 27 13.17 19.19 46.54
N LYS A 28 11.87 19.51 46.48
CA LYS A 28 10.78 18.61 46.10
C LYS A 28 9.95 19.20 44.97
N LEU A 29 9.73 18.43 43.91
CA LEU A 29 8.89 18.79 42.78
C LEU A 29 7.53 18.07 42.89
N LYS A 30 6.44 18.83 42.99
CA LYS A 30 5.08 18.27 42.93
C LYS A 30 4.56 18.27 41.50
N LEU A 31 4.05 17.13 41.03
CA LEU A 31 3.42 16.98 39.72
C LEU A 31 1.93 16.68 39.91
N LYS A 32 1.07 17.55 39.37
CA LYS A 32 -0.38 17.30 39.30
C LYS A 32 -0.70 16.55 38.02
N VAL A 33 -1.47 15.46 38.13
CA VAL A 33 -1.87 14.63 36.99
C VAL A 33 -3.39 14.40 36.98
N PRO A 34 -4.02 14.27 35.80
CA PRO A 34 -5.48 14.34 35.70
C PRO A 34 -6.19 13.01 35.98
N ASN A 35 -5.47 11.90 36.19
CA ASN A 35 -6.06 10.63 36.62
C ASN A 35 -5.04 9.72 37.33
N SER A 36 -5.57 8.77 38.10
CA SER A 36 -4.80 7.77 38.86
C SER A 36 -3.93 6.88 37.97
N PHE A 37 -4.35 6.60 36.73
CA PHE A 37 -3.59 5.82 35.77
C PHE A 37 -2.26 6.50 35.37
N MET A 38 -2.28 7.82 35.11
CA MET A 38 -1.07 8.59 34.85
C MET A 38 -0.16 8.68 36.09
N ALA A 39 -0.75 8.84 37.28
CA ALA A 39 0.01 8.86 38.53
C ALA A 39 0.79 7.56 38.74
N GLU A 40 0.14 6.41 38.52
CA GLU A 40 0.77 5.09 38.70
C GLU A 40 1.90 4.85 37.69
N ARG A 41 1.72 5.29 36.43
CA ARG A 41 2.75 5.18 35.39
C ARG A 41 3.99 6.04 35.68
N LEU A 42 3.78 7.27 36.13
CA LEU A 42 4.88 8.17 36.50
C LEU A 42 5.58 7.70 37.79
N MET A 43 4.84 7.15 38.75
CA MET A 43 5.41 6.53 39.95
C MET A 43 6.32 5.34 39.61
N LYS A 44 5.92 4.46 38.68
CA LYS A 44 6.75 3.33 38.21
C LYS A 44 8.04 3.76 37.52
N LYS A 45 8.11 4.99 37.02
CA LYS A 45 9.28 5.55 36.34
C LYS A 45 9.91 6.74 37.10
N ARG A 46 9.61 6.86 38.39
CA ARG A 46 10.01 7.99 39.23
C ARG A 46 11.53 8.21 39.28
N GLU A 47 12.32 7.16 39.44
CA GLU A 47 13.80 7.29 39.46
C GLU A 47 14.35 7.83 38.13
N LEU A 48 13.74 7.43 37.02
CA LEU A 48 14.14 7.84 35.67
C LEU A 48 13.77 9.31 35.42
N LEU A 49 12.61 9.73 35.94
CA LEU A 49 12.14 11.10 35.96
C LEU A 49 13.04 12.00 36.84
N GLU A 50 13.34 11.59 38.08
CA GLU A 50 14.22 12.30 39.01
C GLU A 50 15.63 12.46 38.44
N ARG A 51 16.19 11.42 37.81
CA ARG A 51 17.48 11.50 37.09
C ARG A 51 17.46 12.41 35.87
N GLY A 52 16.38 12.39 35.09
CA GLY A 52 16.22 13.28 33.93
C GLY A 52 16.16 14.74 34.35
N ILE A 53 15.48 15.03 35.46
CA ILE A 53 15.42 16.36 36.06
C ILE A 53 16.79 16.76 36.64
N GLU A 54 17.46 15.88 37.39
CA GLU A 54 18.80 16.12 37.95
C GLU A 54 19.82 16.42 36.84
N LYS A 55 19.72 15.77 35.68
CA LYS A 55 20.60 16.02 34.53
C LYS A 55 20.45 17.43 33.95
N VAL A 56 19.26 18.02 34.03
CA VAL A 56 18.97 19.37 33.49
C VAL A 56 19.18 20.45 34.56
N ILE A 57 18.88 20.16 35.83
CA ILE A 57 18.94 21.14 36.93
C ILE A 57 20.29 21.11 37.67
N GLY A 58 21.03 19.99 37.63
CA GLY A 58 22.32 19.82 38.31
C GLY A 58 22.22 19.51 39.80
N GLU A 59 21.01 19.40 40.35
CA GLU A 59 20.75 19.07 41.75
C GLU A 59 19.75 17.90 41.86
N LYS A 60 19.89 17.09 42.92
CA LYS A 60 19.02 15.94 43.17
C LYS A 60 17.66 16.40 43.71
N ILE A 61 16.61 16.25 42.91
CA ILE A 61 15.24 16.64 43.27
C ILE A 61 14.38 15.42 43.51
N THR A 62 13.58 15.44 44.58
CA THR A 62 12.61 14.39 44.88
C THR A 62 11.25 14.73 44.27
N VAL A 63 10.64 13.83 43.50
CA VAL A 63 9.33 14.07 42.85
C VAL A 63 8.20 13.46 43.68
N SER A 64 7.10 14.18 43.85
CA SER A 64 5.83 13.66 44.39
C SER A 64 4.69 13.94 43.43
N ILE A 65 3.80 12.97 43.23
CA ILE A 65 2.72 13.06 42.24
C ILE A 65 1.37 13.09 42.97
N GLU A 66 0.48 13.98 42.55
CA GLU A 66 -0.84 14.20 43.13
C GLU A 66 -1.89 14.13 42.01
N VAL A 67 -2.98 13.38 42.24
CA VAL A 67 -4.10 13.29 41.29
C VAL A 67 -5.07 14.42 41.60
N CYS A 68 -5.40 15.25 40.62
CA CYS A 68 -6.46 16.25 40.77
C CYS A 68 -7.77 15.70 40.21
N GLU A 69 -8.77 15.55 41.06
CA GLU A 69 -10.18 15.41 40.67
C GLU A 69 -10.76 16.84 40.55
N ASP A 70 -10.92 17.30 39.31
CA ASP A 70 -11.57 18.50 38.77
C ASP A 70 -11.72 19.79 39.63
N GLU A 71 -11.18 20.89 39.10
CA GLU A 71 -11.79 22.23 39.12
C GLU A 71 -11.27 23.05 37.92
N MET A 72 -12.12 23.36 36.93
CA MET A 72 -12.15 24.67 36.26
C MET A 72 -13.37 24.82 35.34
N VAL A 73 -14.44 25.37 35.93
CA VAL A 73 -15.41 26.24 35.28
C VAL A 73 -14.98 27.69 35.55
N GLU A 74 -15.23 28.59 34.57
CA GLU A 74 -15.24 30.06 34.65
C GLU A 74 -13.90 30.85 34.71
N LYS A 75 -13.48 31.41 33.57
CA LYS A 75 -13.58 32.85 33.24
C LYS A 75 -12.83 33.18 31.93
N ASN A 76 -13.58 33.51 30.88
CA ASN A 76 -13.35 34.71 30.07
C ASN A 76 -14.50 34.82 29.04
N SER A 77 -15.55 35.52 29.48
CA SER A 77 -16.53 36.15 28.60
C SER A 77 -15.88 37.33 27.89
N ASN A 78 -15.86 37.31 26.55
CA ASN A 78 -16.07 38.50 25.72
C ASN A 78 -16.50 38.06 24.31
N GLU A 79 -17.82 38.16 24.13
CA GLU A 79 -18.62 38.34 22.91
C GLU A 79 -17.98 38.02 21.55
N LYS A 80 -18.43 36.90 20.95
CA LYS A 80 -18.63 36.81 19.51
C LYS A 80 -20.03 36.25 19.22
N LYS A 81 -20.78 37.04 18.44
CA LYS A 81 -22.18 36.85 18.06
C LYS A 81 -22.43 35.43 17.51
N MET A 82 -23.28 34.68 18.20
CA MET A 82 -23.98 33.52 17.63
C MET A 82 -25.01 34.02 16.62
N VAL A 83 -24.92 33.49 15.39
CA VAL A 83 -26.02 33.50 14.44
C VAL A 83 -27.00 32.43 14.93
N ASN A 84 -28.21 32.85 15.30
CA ASN A 84 -29.31 31.98 15.72
C ASN A 84 -29.66 31.01 14.58
N VAL A 85 -29.44 29.71 14.81
CA VAL A 85 -30.26 28.66 14.18
C VAL A 85 -31.31 28.28 15.24
N PRO A 86 -32.62 28.44 14.97
CA PRO A 86 -33.63 28.15 15.96
C PRO A 86 -33.68 26.63 16.23
N PRO A 87 -33.90 26.20 17.49
CA PRO A 87 -34.19 24.81 17.79
C PRO A 87 -35.55 24.47 17.19
N ARG A 88 -35.62 23.39 16.39
CA ARG A 88 -36.89 22.76 16.04
C ARG A 88 -37.39 22.01 17.26
N ASP A 89 -38.15 22.70 18.10
CA ASP A 89 -39.08 22.08 19.02
C ASP A 89 -40.27 21.54 18.24
N SER A 90 -40.39 20.22 18.21
CA SER A 90 -41.70 19.57 18.15
C SER A 90 -41.64 18.36 19.08
N GLU A 91 -42.04 18.58 20.34
CA GLU A 91 -42.54 17.51 21.20
C GLU A 91 -43.83 16.98 20.57
N SER A 92 -43.74 15.90 19.79
CA SER A 92 -44.86 15.00 19.57
C SER A 92 -44.75 13.87 20.60
N LYS A 93 -45.62 13.91 21.60
CA LYS A 93 -46.04 12.70 22.30
C LYS A 93 -46.85 11.86 21.31
N ASP A 94 -46.21 10.89 20.69
CA ASP A 94 -46.90 9.75 20.09
C ASP A 94 -46.23 8.46 20.57
N GLU A 95 -47.10 7.52 20.93
CA GLU A 95 -46.80 6.23 21.52
C GLU A 95 -45.97 5.34 20.58
N ASP A 96 -45.15 4.49 21.20
CA ASP A 96 -44.24 3.52 20.59
C ASP A 96 -44.88 2.62 19.52
N GLN A 97 -44.71 2.96 18.24
CA GLN A 97 -44.61 1.98 17.14
C GLN A 97 -43.63 2.45 16.07
N VAL A 98 -42.33 2.19 16.28
CA VAL A 98 -41.30 2.33 15.25
C VAL A 98 -41.36 1.09 14.34
N GLY A 99 -41.90 1.24 13.13
CA GLY A 99 -41.89 0.19 12.12
C GLY A 99 -40.51 0.00 11.45
N PRO A 100 -40.33 -1.06 10.65
CA PRO A 100 -39.07 -1.36 9.94
C PRO A 100 -38.57 -0.24 9.01
N GLU A 101 -39.40 0.77 8.70
CA GLU A 101 -39.05 1.90 7.85
C GLU A 101 -38.17 2.97 8.56
N ASN A 102 -38.07 2.94 9.89
CA ASN A 102 -37.30 3.90 10.71
C ASN A 102 -36.08 3.29 11.41
N TRP A 103 -35.49 2.21 10.85
CA TRP A 103 -34.38 1.50 11.49
C TRP A 103 -33.04 2.28 11.50
N LYS A 104 -32.79 3.15 10.49
CA LYS A 104 -31.57 3.97 10.40
C LYS A 104 -31.62 5.13 11.39
N GLY A 105 -30.56 5.29 12.20
CA GLY A 105 -30.36 6.43 13.10
C GLY A 105 -30.82 6.23 14.55
N ASN A 106 -31.38 5.07 14.92
CA ASN A 106 -31.80 4.78 16.29
C ASN A 106 -30.59 4.66 17.25
N LEU A 107 -29.41 4.28 16.77
CA LEU A 107 -28.22 4.14 17.61
C LEU A 107 -27.54 5.48 17.93
N LEU A 108 -27.75 6.54 17.16
CA LEU A 108 -27.13 7.85 17.43
C LEU A 108 -27.69 8.52 18.71
N ARG A 109 -28.85 8.07 19.20
CA ARG A 109 -29.51 8.65 20.37
C ARG A 109 -28.74 8.43 21.66
N VAL A 110 -29.05 9.24 22.67
CA VAL A 110 -28.51 9.09 24.02
C VAL A 110 -29.28 7.99 24.76
N PHE A 111 -28.58 6.94 25.17
CA PHE A 111 -29.13 5.84 25.97
C PHE A 111 -28.95 6.10 27.47
N ARG A 112 -29.94 5.77 28.29
CA ARG A 112 -29.87 5.94 29.76
C ARG A 112 -29.77 4.58 30.47
N PRO A 113 -28.87 4.39 31.45
CA PRO A 113 -28.83 3.15 32.23
C PRO A 113 -30.18 2.82 32.87
N GLY A 114 -30.63 1.58 32.74
CA GLY A 114 -31.93 1.08 33.21
C GLY A 114 -33.07 1.19 32.19
N GLU A 115 -32.87 1.89 31.08
CA GLU A 115 -33.85 2.03 30.01
C GLU A 115 -34.09 0.68 29.30
N GLN A 116 -35.36 0.36 29.02
CA GLN A 116 -35.72 -0.74 28.11
C GLN A 116 -35.72 -0.20 26.69
N VAL A 117 -34.98 -0.85 25.80
CA VAL A 117 -34.80 -0.37 24.43
C VAL A 117 -35.01 -1.49 23.44
N LYS A 118 -35.53 -1.09 22.28
CA LYS A 118 -35.55 -1.88 21.06
C LYS A 118 -34.70 -1.14 20.04
N VAL A 119 -33.65 -1.78 19.55
CA VAL A 119 -32.70 -1.22 18.60
C VAL A 119 -32.55 -2.13 17.39
N TYR A 120 -32.08 -1.53 16.31
CA TYR A 120 -31.92 -2.18 15.01
C TYR A 120 -30.50 -2.02 14.54
N GLY A 121 -29.97 -3.03 13.85
CA GLY A 121 -28.69 -2.88 13.19
C GLY A 121 -28.20 -4.14 12.50
N ARG A 122 -27.23 -3.95 11.62
CA ARG A 122 -26.45 -4.99 10.97
C ARG A 122 -25.34 -5.48 11.89
N ILE A 123 -25.19 -6.80 12.02
CA ILE A 123 -24.09 -7.39 12.77
C ILE A 123 -22.80 -7.25 11.96
N PHE A 124 -21.81 -6.55 12.51
CA PHE A 124 -20.48 -6.41 11.88
C PHE A 124 -19.36 -7.11 12.65
N HIS A 125 -19.61 -7.51 13.90
CA HIS A 125 -18.66 -8.30 14.70
C HIS A 125 -19.38 -9.17 15.73
N ILE A 126 -18.89 -10.39 15.97
CA ILE A 126 -19.45 -11.36 16.92
C ILE A 126 -18.35 -11.79 17.90
N GLU A 127 -18.64 -11.70 19.20
CA GLU A 127 -17.78 -12.17 20.29
C GLU A 127 -18.45 -13.32 21.06
N ASP A 128 -17.68 -14.09 21.83
CA ASP A 128 -18.20 -15.24 22.62
C ASP A 128 -19.35 -14.87 23.57
N TYR A 129 -19.45 -13.61 23.98
CA TYR A 129 -20.41 -13.13 24.97
C TYR A 129 -21.30 -12.00 24.46
N GLY A 130 -21.30 -11.69 23.16
CA GLY A 130 -22.18 -10.68 22.59
C GLY A 130 -21.96 -10.43 21.11
N ILE A 131 -22.68 -9.44 20.57
CA ILE A 131 -22.56 -8.99 19.18
C ILE A 131 -22.39 -7.48 19.14
N HIS A 132 -21.72 -6.98 18.10
CA HIS A 132 -21.71 -5.56 17.77
C HIS A 132 -22.64 -5.31 16.58
N ILE A 133 -23.55 -4.36 16.74
CA ILE A 133 -24.50 -3.96 15.71
C ILE A 133 -24.28 -2.50 15.33
N THR A 134 -24.55 -2.18 14.07
CA THR A 134 -24.52 -0.81 13.54
C THR A 134 -25.77 -0.54 12.71
N ASP A 135 -26.30 0.68 12.80
CA ASP A 135 -27.33 1.21 11.91
C ASP A 135 -26.74 2.19 10.87
N ASP A 136 -25.42 2.06 10.70
CA ASP A 136 -24.52 2.90 9.93
C ASP A 136 -24.29 4.33 10.44
N SER A 137 -25.15 4.85 11.32
CA SER A 137 -24.97 6.15 11.99
C SER A 137 -24.04 6.07 13.20
N ASP A 138 -24.19 5.02 14.01
CA ASP A 138 -23.38 4.68 15.18
C ASP A 138 -23.36 3.14 15.37
N SER A 139 -22.71 2.65 16.42
CA SER A 139 -22.61 1.23 16.72
C SER A 139 -22.67 0.98 18.23
N ILE A 140 -23.24 -0.16 18.64
CA ILE A 140 -23.35 -0.53 20.05
C ILE A 140 -23.08 -2.02 20.27
N PHE A 141 -22.58 -2.35 21.47
CA PHE A 141 -22.37 -3.73 21.89
C PHE A 141 -23.60 -4.28 22.62
N CYS A 142 -24.07 -5.43 22.17
CA CYS A 142 -25.21 -6.16 22.71
C CYS A 142 -24.74 -7.46 23.36
N ARG A 143 -24.84 -7.56 24.69
CA ARG A 143 -24.30 -8.66 25.48
C ARG A 143 -25.29 -9.80 25.65
N PHE A 144 -24.83 -11.04 25.47
CA PHE A 144 -25.58 -12.24 25.77
C PHE A 144 -25.69 -12.49 27.28
N ASN A 145 -26.86 -12.97 27.70
CA ASN A 145 -27.06 -13.72 28.95
C ASN A 145 -27.17 -15.23 28.68
N GLY A 146 -27.11 -16.06 29.74
CA GLY A 146 -27.08 -17.52 29.63
C GLY A 146 -28.29 -18.18 28.93
N MET A 147 -29.46 -17.52 28.92
CA MET A 147 -30.65 -18.00 28.19
C MET A 147 -30.66 -17.49 26.74
N THR A 148 -30.25 -16.25 26.50
CA THR A 148 -30.17 -15.67 25.14
C THR A 148 -29.08 -16.30 24.27
N ARG A 149 -27.98 -16.81 24.86
CA ARG A 149 -26.92 -17.48 24.09
C ARG A 149 -27.46 -18.67 23.28
N LYS A 150 -28.29 -19.53 23.90
CA LYS A 150 -28.94 -20.66 23.22
C LYS A 150 -29.93 -20.21 22.13
N LYS A 151 -30.62 -19.09 22.33
CA LYS A 151 -31.53 -18.53 21.31
C LYS A 151 -30.75 -18.00 20.10
N VAL A 152 -29.62 -17.34 20.33
CA VAL A 152 -28.73 -16.86 19.26
C VAL A 152 -28.12 -18.03 18.47
N GLU A 153 -27.68 -19.09 19.16
CA GLU A 153 -27.19 -20.32 18.52
C GLU A 153 -28.26 -20.98 17.62
N ASN A 154 -29.55 -20.88 18.00
CA ASN A 154 -30.65 -21.41 17.19
C ASN A 154 -31.02 -20.52 15.97
N LEU A 155 -30.64 -19.24 15.96
CA LEU A 155 -30.99 -18.30 14.89
C LEU A 155 -30.01 -18.32 13.71
N ASP A 156 -28.90 -19.06 13.81
CA ASP A 156 -27.82 -19.11 12.79
C ASP A 156 -27.38 -17.70 12.33
N LEU A 157 -27.20 -16.78 13.30
CA LEU A 157 -26.81 -15.39 13.01
C LEU A 157 -25.40 -15.33 12.41
N LYS A 158 -25.27 -14.63 11.28
CA LYS A 158 -24.01 -14.44 10.56
C LYS A 158 -23.62 -12.97 10.51
N LEU A 159 -22.34 -12.71 10.24
CA LEU A 159 -21.89 -11.36 9.89
C LEU A 159 -22.70 -10.86 8.68
N GLY A 160 -23.15 -9.62 8.73
CA GLY A 160 -24.02 -9.01 7.72
C GLY A 160 -25.51 -9.16 7.97
N ASP A 161 -25.95 -10.04 8.89
CA ASP A 161 -27.37 -10.17 9.21
C ASP A 161 -27.91 -8.90 9.89
N HIS A 162 -29.09 -8.47 9.48
CA HIS A 162 -29.85 -7.41 10.15
C HIS A 162 -30.64 -8.01 11.29
N VAL A 163 -30.60 -7.36 12.46
CA VAL A 163 -31.28 -7.84 13.67
C VAL A 163 -32.07 -6.73 14.35
N GLU A 164 -33.17 -7.15 14.98
CA GLU A 164 -33.85 -6.40 16.03
C GLU A 164 -33.37 -6.94 17.38
N VAL A 165 -32.89 -6.06 18.24
CA VAL A 165 -32.44 -6.39 19.59
C VAL A 165 -33.27 -5.61 20.61
N SER A 166 -33.95 -6.35 21.48
CA SER A 166 -34.65 -5.77 22.65
C SER A 166 -33.90 -6.12 23.92
N GLY A 167 -33.69 -5.14 24.80
CA GLY A 167 -32.91 -5.35 26.02
C GLY A 167 -32.86 -4.16 26.96
N THR A 168 -32.16 -4.35 28.08
CA THR A 168 -31.94 -3.30 29.07
C THR A 168 -30.59 -2.62 28.81
N VAL A 169 -30.59 -1.30 28.75
CA VAL A 169 -29.37 -0.49 28.72
C VAL A 169 -28.69 -0.57 30.08
N TYR A 170 -27.38 -0.81 30.11
CA TYR A 170 -26.59 -0.73 31.32
C TYR A 170 -25.21 -0.11 31.04
N ARG A 171 -24.59 0.45 32.10
CA ARG A 171 -23.22 0.94 32.04
C ARG A 171 -22.28 -0.17 32.52
N ASP A 172 -21.28 -0.51 31.73
CA ASP A 172 -20.21 -1.42 32.13
C ASP A 172 -19.15 -0.62 32.88
N ASP A 173 -19.12 -0.75 34.20
CA ASP A 173 -18.20 0.00 35.08
C ASP A 173 -16.71 -0.28 34.79
N ARG A 174 -16.38 -1.40 34.13
CA ARG A 174 -14.98 -1.71 33.79
C ARG A 174 -14.50 -0.98 32.54
N ARG A 175 -15.41 -0.73 31.60
CA ARG A 175 -15.10 -0.07 30.31
C ARG A 175 -15.57 1.38 30.27
N ASP A 176 -16.37 1.79 31.25
CA ASP A 176 -17.04 3.07 31.34
C ASP A 176 -17.90 3.38 30.09
N GLU A 177 -18.68 2.38 29.65
CA GLU A 177 -19.44 2.45 28.41
C GLU A 177 -20.85 1.89 28.53
N ILE A 178 -21.73 2.38 27.67
CA ILE A 178 -23.10 1.91 27.55
C ILE A 178 -23.16 0.66 26.69
N GLN A 179 -23.88 -0.35 27.15
CA GLN A 179 -24.13 -1.61 26.45
C GLN A 179 -25.60 -2.02 26.59
N ILE A 180 -26.08 -2.90 25.72
CA ILE A 180 -27.43 -3.47 25.80
C ILE A 180 -27.32 -4.92 26.27
N LYS A 181 -27.97 -5.26 27.38
CA LYS A 181 -28.12 -6.64 27.80
C LYS A 181 -29.35 -7.23 27.10
N ILE A 182 -29.11 -8.20 26.22
CA ILE A 182 -30.16 -8.75 25.36
C ILE A 182 -31.20 -9.50 26.21
N SER A 183 -32.47 -9.17 25.98
CA SER A 183 -33.65 -9.91 26.45
C SER A 183 -34.23 -10.74 25.31
N GLU A 184 -34.31 -10.16 24.11
CA GLU A 184 -34.83 -10.78 22.90
C GLU A 184 -34.03 -10.31 21.67
N ILE A 185 -33.88 -11.20 20.69
CA ILE A 185 -33.21 -10.92 19.42
C ILE A 185 -33.93 -11.67 18.31
N GLY A 186 -34.15 -11.01 17.17
CA GLY A 186 -34.75 -11.58 15.98
C GLY A 186 -34.03 -11.11 14.73
N LYS A 187 -34.00 -11.96 13.70
CA LYS A 187 -33.46 -11.61 12.38
C LYS A 187 -34.48 -10.78 11.61
N LEU A 188 -34.03 -9.69 11.01
CA LEU A 188 -34.84 -8.84 10.14
C LEU A 188 -34.45 -9.09 8.68
N ASN A 189 -35.47 -9.21 7.84
CA ASN A 189 -35.29 -9.20 6.40
C ASN A 189 -35.63 -7.80 5.90
N LEU A 190 -34.60 -6.95 5.80
CA LEU A 190 -34.73 -5.61 5.23
C LEU A 190 -34.48 -5.67 3.72
N PRO A 191 -35.15 -4.82 2.93
CA PRO A 191 -34.84 -4.70 1.51
C PRO A 191 -33.40 -4.21 1.35
N GLU A 192 -32.59 -4.99 0.66
CA GLU A 192 -31.24 -4.59 0.30
C GLU A 192 -31.27 -3.63 -0.89
N ARG A 193 -30.27 -2.78 -0.98
CA ARG A 193 -30.08 -1.91 -2.14
C ARG A 193 -29.73 -2.77 -3.35
N MET A 194 -30.63 -2.81 -4.33
CA MET A 194 -30.54 -3.65 -5.51
C MET A 194 -30.64 -2.81 -6.78
N ASP A 195 -29.91 -3.21 -7.82
CA ASP A 195 -30.06 -2.66 -9.16
C ASP A 195 -31.13 -3.47 -9.91
N ASN A 196 -32.27 -2.85 -10.23
CA ASN A 196 -33.39 -3.51 -10.91
C ASN A 196 -33.48 -3.18 -12.40
N ALA A 197 -32.55 -2.40 -12.96
CA ALA A 197 -32.55 -2.05 -14.37
C ALA A 197 -32.44 -3.30 -15.27
N ASN A 198 -33.17 -3.32 -16.40
CA ASN A 198 -33.08 -4.45 -17.33
C ASN A 198 -31.72 -4.57 -18.03
N VAL A 199 -31.08 -3.43 -18.30
CA VAL A 199 -29.74 -3.36 -18.90
C VAL A 199 -28.86 -2.60 -17.92
N LYS A 200 -27.75 -3.21 -17.52
CA LYS A 200 -26.85 -2.65 -16.50
C LYS A 200 -25.83 -1.71 -17.12
N ARG A 201 -25.53 -0.63 -16.39
CA ARG A 201 -24.38 0.24 -16.66
C ARG A 201 -23.06 -0.51 -16.42
N VAL A 202 -21.96 0.09 -16.88
CA VAL A 202 -20.60 -0.34 -16.53
C VAL A 202 -19.93 0.81 -15.79
N GLU A 203 -19.43 0.55 -14.58
CA GLU A 203 -18.62 1.55 -13.86
C GLU A 203 -17.21 1.59 -14.46
N LEU A 204 -16.77 2.79 -14.86
CA LEU A 204 -15.50 3.02 -15.56
C LEU A 204 -14.48 3.79 -14.71
N HIS A 205 -14.87 4.30 -13.54
CA HIS A 205 -14.01 5.08 -12.65
C HIS A 205 -14.21 4.63 -11.19
N LEU A 206 -13.27 3.85 -10.65
CA LEU A 206 -13.37 3.23 -9.32
C LEU A 206 -12.00 3.08 -8.65
N HIS A 207 -11.95 3.45 -7.38
CA HIS A 207 -10.78 3.43 -6.50
C HIS A 207 -10.92 2.36 -5.43
N SER A 208 -9.96 1.44 -5.41
CA SER A 208 -9.85 0.39 -4.39
C SER A 208 -9.08 0.85 -3.17
N LYS A 209 -8.92 -0.03 -2.18
CA LYS A 209 -7.98 0.15 -1.07
C LYS A 209 -6.53 0.42 -1.50
N MET A 210 -6.16 0.19 -2.77
CA MET A 210 -4.83 0.51 -3.30
C MET A 210 -4.64 1.98 -3.71
N SER A 211 -5.72 2.77 -3.79
CA SER A 211 -5.63 4.24 -3.81
C SER A 211 -5.22 4.74 -2.42
N ALA A 212 -3.93 5.02 -2.27
CA ALA A 212 -3.28 5.18 -0.97
C ALA A 212 -3.93 6.24 -0.08
N LEU A 213 -4.40 5.82 1.10
CA LEU A 213 -5.12 6.66 2.08
C LEU A 213 -6.32 7.43 1.50
N ASP A 214 -6.98 6.86 0.49
CA ASP A 214 -8.14 7.48 -0.16
C ASP A 214 -9.28 6.50 -0.40
N GLY A 215 -9.06 5.48 -1.23
CA GLY A 215 -10.07 4.49 -1.59
C GLY A 215 -10.34 3.48 -0.47
N LEU A 216 -11.61 3.07 -0.33
CA LEU A 216 -12.10 2.15 0.70
C LEU A 216 -12.72 0.88 0.12
N VAL A 217 -12.92 0.80 -1.19
CA VAL A 217 -13.57 -0.35 -1.83
C VAL A 217 -12.72 -1.60 -1.61
N ASP A 218 -13.31 -2.55 -0.88
CA ASP A 218 -12.81 -3.92 -0.78
C ASP A 218 -13.24 -4.69 -2.02
N LEU A 219 -12.29 -5.36 -2.66
CA LEU A 219 -12.55 -6.01 -3.95
C LEU A 219 -13.49 -7.21 -3.80
N GLU A 220 -13.43 -7.96 -2.69
CA GLU A 220 -14.34 -9.09 -2.48
C GLU A 220 -15.77 -8.59 -2.30
N ASP A 221 -15.97 -7.54 -1.50
CA ASP A 221 -17.28 -6.89 -1.33
C ASP A 221 -17.80 -6.29 -2.65
N LEU A 222 -16.93 -5.67 -3.45
CA LEU A 222 -17.26 -5.13 -4.77
C LEU A 222 -17.81 -6.22 -5.70
N PHE A 223 -17.08 -7.32 -5.90
CA PHE A 223 -17.51 -8.37 -6.82
C PHE A 223 -18.75 -9.12 -6.29
N ASN A 224 -18.89 -9.27 -4.97
CA ASN A 224 -20.13 -9.81 -4.38
C ASN A 224 -21.33 -8.91 -4.70
N ARG A 225 -21.17 -7.57 -4.59
CA ARG A 225 -22.22 -6.60 -4.91
C ARG A 225 -22.55 -6.55 -6.39
N LEU A 226 -21.54 -6.50 -7.26
CA LEU A 226 -21.77 -6.48 -8.72
C LEU A 226 -22.47 -7.74 -9.20
N LYS A 227 -22.11 -8.90 -8.64
CA LYS A 227 -22.77 -10.17 -8.94
C LYS A 227 -24.23 -10.19 -8.48
N SER A 228 -24.54 -9.67 -7.29
CA SER A 228 -25.93 -9.58 -6.84
C SER A 228 -26.75 -8.61 -7.69
N TRP A 229 -26.13 -7.53 -8.18
CA TRP A 229 -26.74 -6.55 -9.07
C TRP A 229 -26.78 -6.97 -10.54
N GLY A 230 -26.10 -8.05 -10.94
CA GLY A 230 -26.07 -8.54 -12.32
C GLY A 230 -25.22 -7.70 -13.29
N HIS A 231 -24.24 -6.94 -12.78
CA HIS A 231 -23.32 -6.18 -13.62
C HIS A 231 -22.33 -7.12 -14.33
N GLU A 232 -22.06 -6.87 -15.62
CA GLU A 232 -21.26 -7.77 -16.48
C GLU A 232 -19.78 -7.36 -16.56
N ALA A 233 -19.46 -6.11 -16.29
CA ALA A 233 -18.11 -5.56 -16.36
C ALA A 233 -17.91 -4.44 -15.32
N VAL A 234 -16.67 -4.19 -14.93
CA VAL A 234 -16.28 -3.08 -14.07
C VAL A 234 -14.82 -2.69 -14.31
N ALA A 235 -14.51 -1.39 -14.24
CA ALA A 235 -13.14 -0.90 -14.28
C ALA A 235 -12.55 -0.68 -12.88
N ILE A 236 -11.23 -0.76 -12.81
CA ILE A 236 -10.43 -0.31 -11.66
C ILE A 236 -9.44 0.74 -12.11
N THR A 237 -9.39 1.89 -11.44
CA THR A 237 -8.65 3.09 -11.87
C THR A 237 -7.95 3.76 -10.70
N ASP A 238 -7.21 2.97 -9.91
CA ASP A 238 -6.52 3.49 -8.72
C ASP A 238 -5.54 4.64 -9.02
N HIS A 239 -5.37 5.54 -8.05
CA HIS A 239 -4.55 6.75 -8.20
C HIS A 239 -3.07 6.44 -8.43
N GLY A 240 -2.63 6.64 -9.67
CA GLY A 240 -1.25 6.52 -10.10
C GLY A 240 -0.65 5.13 -9.91
N VAL A 241 -1.43 4.09 -9.59
CA VAL A 241 -0.92 2.73 -9.34
C VAL A 241 -1.86 1.67 -9.89
N VAL A 242 -1.30 0.49 -10.17
CA VAL A 242 -2.05 -0.68 -10.68
C VAL A 242 -2.02 -1.89 -9.74
N GLN A 243 -1.70 -1.67 -8.45
CA GLN A 243 -1.43 -2.75 -7.47
C GLN A 243 -2.61 -3.70 -7.22
N ALA A 244 -3.83 -3.26 -7.47
CA ALA A 244 -5.01 -4.07 -7.30
C ALA A 244 -5.24 -5.06 -8.45
N PHE A 245 -4.55 -4.94 -9.59
CA PHE A 245 -4.81 -5.73 -10.80
C PHE A 245 -4.82 -7.26 -10.56
N PRO A 246 -3.84 -7.86 -9.85
CA PRO A 246 -3.80 -9.32 -9.65
C PRO A 246 -5.02 -9.85 -8.90
N GLU A 247 -5.36 -9.21 -7.77
CA GLU A 247 -6.53 -9.58 -6.97
C GLU A 247 -7.84 -9.30 -7.73
N PHE A 248 -7.91 -8.16 -8.43
CA PHE A 248 -9.04 -7.76 -9.24
C PHE A 248 -9.33 -8.79 -10.34
N GLN A 249 -8.33 -9.21 -11.12
CA GLN A 249 -8.50 -10.26 -12.14
C GLN A 249 -9.01 -11.57 -11.55
N LYS A 250 -8.39 -12.01 -10.45
CA LYS A 250 -8.76 -13.26 -9.78
C LYS A 250 -10.22 -13.25 -9.32
N LEU A 251 -10.68 -12.15 -8.71
CA LEU A 251 -12.05 -12.02 -8.23
C LEU A 251 -13.06 -11.81 -9.37
N ALA A 252 -12.66 -11.09 -10.44
CA ALA A 252 -13.45 -10.93 -11.65
C ALA A 252 -13.75 -12.28 -12.32
N LEU A 253 -12.70 -13.08 -12.56
CA LEU A 253 -12.83 -14.43 -13.13
C LEU A 253 -13.66 -15.36 -12.24
N LYS A 254 -13.45 -15.33 -10.92
CA LYS A 254 -14.24 -16.11 -9.94
C LYS A 254 -15.74 -15.79 -10.02
N ASN A 255 -16.10 -14.55 -10.33
CA ASN A 255 -17.49 -14.10 -10.35
C ASN A 255 -18.10 -14.01 -11.75
N GLY A 256 -17.33 -14.29 -12.81
CA GLY A 256 -17.80 -14.20 -14.20
C GLY A 256 -18.08 -12.76 -14.64
N ILE A 257 -17.35 -11.79 -14.10
CA ILE A 257 -17.45 -10.36 -14.43
C ILE A 257 -16.21 -9.98 -15.21
N LYS A 258 -16.37 -9.26 -16.33
CA LYS A 258 -15.25 -8.80 -17.16
C LYS A 258 -14.44 -7.72 -16.42
N PRO A 259 -13.14 -7.94 -16.16
CA PRO A 259 -12.28 -6.92 -15.57
C PRO A 259 -11.85 -5.91 -16.63
N ILE A 260 -11.99 -4.62 -16.34
CA ILE A 260 -11.40 -3.53 -17.12
C ILE A 260 -10.24 -2.95 -16.30
N PHE A 261 -9.02 -3.12 -16.81
CA PHE A 261 -7.83 -2.63 -16.13
C PHE A 261 -7.56 -1.18 -16.48
N GLY A 262 -7.29 -0.34 -15.49
CA GLY A 262 -7.00 1.06 -15.71
C GLY A 262 -6.27 1.74 -14.57
N MET A 263 -6.08 3.04 -14.70
CA MET A 263 -5.41 3.89 -13.71
C MET A 263 -5.90 5.32 -13.86
N GLU A 264 -6.20 6.00 -12.75
CA GLU A 264 -6.31 7.46 -12.78
C GLU A 264 -4.91 8.04 -12.60
N ALA A 265 -4.35 8.56 -13.68
CA ALA A 265 -2.98 9.03 -13.75
C ALA A 265 -2.85 10.52 -13.45
N TYR A 266 -1.70 10.92 -12.91
CA TYR A 266 -1.34 12.33 -12.72
C TYR A 266 -0.58 12.86 -13.95
N MET A 267 -1.31 13.28 -14.98
CA MET A 267 -0.73 13.82 -16.20
C MET A 267 -0.21 15.24 -16.00
N VAL A 268 0.98 15.56 -16.50
CA VAL A 268 1.49 16.93 -16.52
C VAL A 268 1.69 17.39 -17.96
N ASP A 269 1.25 18.61 -18.25
CA ASP A 269 1.37 19.17 -19.59
C ASP A 269 2.77 19.76 -19.83
N ASP A 270 3.66 18.93 -20.38
CA ASP A 270 4.96 19.32 -20.93
C ASP A 270 4.89 19.68 -22.43
N VAL A 271 3.70 19.53 -23.04
CA VAL A 271 3.46 19.85 -24.45
C VAL A 271 2.87 21.26 -24.68
N ALA A 272 2.47 21.96 -23.61
CA ALA A 272 2.03 23.36 -23.62
C ALA A 272 3.00 24.30 -24.36
N ARG A 273 2.47 25.13 -25.25
CA ARG A 273 3.25 26.09 -26.04
C ARG A 273 3.61 27.32 -25.21
N ILE A 274 4.76 27.90 -25.51
CA ILE A 274 5.19 29.21 -24.97
C ILE A 274 4.62 30.34 -25.84
N THR A 275 4.44 30.05 -27.13
CA THR A 275 4.05 31.01 -28.14
C THR A 275 2.79 30.56 -28.87
N HIS A 276 1.91 31.52 -29.15
CA HIS A 276 0.58 31.28 -29.72
C HIS A 276 0.34 32.24 -30.88
N ASN A 277 -0.40 31.76 -31.89
CA ASN A 277 -0.74 32.50 -33.11
C ASN A 277 0.48 33.16 -33.77
N VAL A 278 1.63 32.48 -33.73
CA VAL A 278 2.89 33.00 -34.28
C VAL A 278 2.89 32.87 -35.79
N GLU A 279 2.64 33.99 -36.47
CA GLU A 279 2.82 34.12 -37.92
C GLU A 279 4.11 34.86 -38.26
N ARG A 280 4.55 35.78 -37.39
CA ARG A 280 5.72 36.65 -37.60
C ARG A 280 6.95 36.11 -36.88
N ASN A 281 8.04 35.97 -37.62
CA ASN A 281 9.31 35.47 -37.09
C ASN A 281 10.28 36.61 -36.74
N ASP A 282 9.82 37.52 -35.88
CA ASP A 282 10.57 38.72 -35.52
C ASP A 282 11.79 38.40 -34.63
N ASP A 283 12.78 39.29 -34.69
CA ASP A 283 13.96 39.25 -33.81
C ASP A 283 13.60 39.73 -32.40
N LEU A 284 13.95 38.95 -31.38
CA LEU A 284 13.58 39.20 -29.98
C LEU A 284 14.13 40.53 -29.43
N VAL A 285 15.18 41.08 -30.03
CA VAL A 285 15.79 42.33 -29.58
C VAL A 285 15.12 43.52 -30.24
N SER A 286 14.94 43.49 -31.56
CA SER A 286 14.41 44.63 -32.33
C SER A 286 12.89 44.66 -32.47
N ALA A 287 12.18 43.57 -32.16
CA ALA A 287 10.72 43.52 -32.23
C ALA A 287 10.06 44.47 -31.22
N THR A 288 8.82 44.83 -31.52
CA THR A 288 7.95 45.56 -30.59
C THR A 288 7.09 44.54 -29.86
N PHE A 289 7.13 44.59 -28.53
CA PHE A 289 6.26 43.80 -27.66
C PHE A 289 5.34 44.72 -26.87
N VAL A 290 4.14 44.27 -26.55
CA VAL A 290 3.29 44.94 -25.57
C VAL A 290 2.95 43.94 -24.49
N VAL A 291 3.42 44.22 -23.28
CA VAL A 291 3.13 43.43 -22.10
C VAL A 291 1.80 43.88 -21.54
N VAL A 292 0.84 42.99 -21.38
CA VAL A 292 -0.52 43.31 -20.92
C VAL A 292 -0.82 42.53 -19.66
N ASP A 293 -1.57 43.16 -18.77
CA ASP A 293 -2.19 42.56 -17.58
C ASP A 293 -3.58 43.20 -17.39
N LEU A 294 -4.55 42.41 -16.95
CA LEU A 294 -5.94 42.83 -16.80
C LEU A 294 -6.48 42.54 -15.40
N GLU A 295 -7.30 43.45 -14.89
CA GLU A 295 -8.19 43.17 -13.75
C GLU A 295 -9.64 43.09 -14.22
N THR A 296 -10.41 42.18 -13.63
CA THR A 296 -11.74 41.78 -14.12
C THR A 296 -12.78 41.65 -12.99
N THR A 297 -14.07 41.70 -13.33
CA THR A 297 -15.16 41.52 -12.37
C THR A 297 -15.25 40.09 -11.80
N GLY A 298 -14.61 39.13 -12.47
CA GLY A 298 -14.57 37.70 -12.14
C GLY A 298 -13.65 36.94 -13.11
N LEU A 299 -13.70 35.60 -13.12
CA LEU A 299 -12.75 34.75 -13.86
C LEU A 299 -13.28 34.25 -15.21
N ASP A 300 -14.53 34.52 -15.56
CA ASP A 300 -15.17 34.01 -16.77
C ASP A 300 -15.19 35.07 -17.88
N PRO A 301 -14.35 34.97 -18.94
CA PRO A 301 -14.30 35.95 -20.02
C PRO A 301 -15.62 36.18 -20.75
N MET A 302 -16.56 35.23 -20.71
CA MET A 302 -17.87 35.33 -21.35
C MET A 302 -18.89 36.07 -20.50
N ARG A 303 -18.79 35.96 -19.17
CA ARG A 303 -19.74 36.55 -18.22
C ARG A 303 -19.22 37.79 -17.51
N ASP A 304 -17.91 37.89 -17.35
CA ASP A 304 -17.23 38.96 -16.64
C ASP A 304 -16.68 40.03 -17.59
N GLU A 305 -16.31 41.16 -17.01
CA GLU A 305 -15.89 42.37 -17.72
C GLU A 305 -14.51 42.84 -17.23
N ILE A 306 -13.75 43.46 -18.13
CA ILE A 306 -12.47 44.08 -17.82
C ILE A 306 -12.73 45.41 -17.09
N VAL A 307 -12.08 45.63 -15.95
CA VAL A 307 -12.22 46.84 -15.12
C VAL A 307 -10.93 47.66 -15.02
N GLU A 308 -9.78 47.08 -15.31
CA GLU A 308 -8.50 47.79 -15.44
C GLU A 308 -7.67 47.16 -16.57
N ILE A 309 -7.08 48.00 -17.43
CA ILE A 309 -6.05 47.57 -18.39
C ILE A 309 -4.74 48.22 -17.99
N GLY A 310 -3.70 47.41 -17.82
CA GLY A 310 -2.32 47.83 -17.73
C GLY A 310 -1.53 47.28 -18.91
N ALA A 311 -0.84 48.14 -19.64
CA ALA A 311 0.02 47.69 -20.71
C ALA A 311 1.33 48.48 -20.82
N VAL A 312 2.40 47.79 -21.18
CA VAL A 312 3.75 48.34 -21.27
C VAL A 312 4.36 47.94 -22.61
N LYS A 313 4.66 48.93 -23.45
CA LYS A 313 5.26 48.74 -24.76
C LYS A 313 6.78 48.68 -24.63
N ILE A 314 7.36 47.61 -25.16
CA ILE A 314 8.80 47.39 -25.26
C ILE A 314 9.19 47.53 -26.73
N LYS A 315 10.22 48.33 -27.01
CA LYS A 315 10.81 48.48 -28.34
C LYS A 315 12.33 48.50 -28.23
N ASN A 316 13.01 47.74 -29.08
CA ASN A 316 14.48 47.60 -29.03
C ASN A 316 14.99 47.13 -27.65
N SER A 317 14.26 46.22 -26.98
CA SER A 317 14.56 45.75 -25.61
C SER A 317 14.57 46.82 -24.51
N GLU A 318 13.87 47.94 -24.72
CA GLU A 318 13.66 48.99 -23.70
C GLU A 318 12.17 49.29 -23.55
N ILE A 319 11.74 49.68 -22.35
CA ILE A 319 10.37 50.14 -22.10
C ILE A 319 10.22 51.52 -22.75
N ALA A 320 9.29 51.64 -23.69
CA ALA A 320 9.08 52.85 -24.50
C ALA A 320 7.87 53.66 -24.03
N GLU A 321 6.72 53.00 -23.88
CA GLU A 321 5.44 53.65 -23.59
C GLU A 321 4.63 52.80 -22.60
N GLU A 322 3.74 53.43 -21.84
CA GLU A 322 2.82 52.77 -20.92
C GLU A 322 1.39 53.22 -21.21
N TYR A 323 0.45 52.30 -21.04
CA TYR A 323 -0.97 52.53 -21.21
C TYR A 323 -1.70 52.02 -19.97
N HIS A 324 -2.55 52.87 -19.39
CA HIS A 324 -3.31 52.53 -18.20
C HIS A 324 -4.67 53.21 -18.21
N THR A 325 -5.70 52.45 -17.87
CA THR A 325 -7.05 52.97 -17.74
C THR A 325 -7.88 52.07 -16.83
N LEU A 326 -8.73 52.71 -16.02
CA LEU A 326 -9.87 52.03 -15.40
C LEU A 326 -11.04 52.02 -16.38
N ILE A 327 -11.90 51.03 -16.25
CA ILE A 327 -13.01 50.79 -17.16
C ILE A 327 -14.26 50.57 -16.34
N LYS A 328 -15.34 51.26 -16.69
CA LYS A 328 -16.62 51.12 -16.03
C LYS A 328 -17.33 49.85 -16.50
N PRO A 329 -17.53 48.84 -15.63
CA PRO A 329 -18.27 47.63 -15.98
C PRO A 329 -19.78 47.89 -15.97
N THR A 330 -20.53 47.06 -16.68
CA THR A 330 -22.00 47.07 -16.62
C THR A 330 -22.54 46.34 -15.39
N LYS A 331 -21.73 45.44 -14.80
CA LYS A 331 -22.02 44.71 -13.57
C LYS A 331 -21.21 45.24 -12.39
N SER A 332 -21.79 45.18 -11.19
CA SER A 332 -21.07 45.46 -9.95
C SER A 332 -19.93 44.48 -9.72
N MET A 333 -18.84 44.95 -9.12
CA MET A 333 -17.69 44.13 -8.74
C MET A 333 -18.10 43.02 -7.77
N SER A 334 -17.54 41.82 -7.97
CA SER A 334 -17.73 40.72 -7.03
C SER A 334 -16.95 41.02 -5.72
N ARG A 335 -17.50 40.64 -4.56
CA ARG A 335 -16.81 40.81 -3.26
C ARG A 335 -15.41 40.17 -3.21
N MET A 336 -15.17 39.16 -4.04
CA MET A 336 -13.88 38.50 -4.16
C MET A 336 -12.91 39.34 -4.97
N SER A 337 -13.33 39.84 -6.14
CA SER A 337 -12.52 40.70 -7.00
C SER A 337 -12.20 42.04 -6.33
N GLU A 338 -13.13 42.64 -5.58
CA GLU A 338 -12.84 43.87 -4.80
C GLU A 338 -11.74 43.64 -3.74
N ARG A 339 -11.74 42.47 -3.09
CA ARG A 339 -10.73 42.13 -2.07
C ARG A 339 -9.36 41.85 -2.67
N LEU A 340 -9.32 41.27 -3.86
CA LEU A 340 -8.07 40.94 -4.57
C LEU A 340 -7.42 42.19 -5.15
N THR A 341 -8.18 42.98 -5.90
CA THR A 341 -7.69 44.11 -6.70
C THR A 341 -7.67 45.44 -5.93
N GLY A 342 -8.50 45.55 -4.89
CA GLY A 342 -8.76 46.82 -4.21
C GLY A 342 -9.57 47.84 -5.03
N ILE A 343 -10.06 47.46 -6.21
CA ILE A 343 -10.94 48.27 -7.06
C ILE A 343 -12.38 48.07 -6.57
N ASN A 344 -13.10 49.17 -6.36
CA ASN A 344 -14.51 49.14 -5.94
C ASN A 344 -15.41 49.89 -6.92
N ASP A 345 -16.72 49.68 -6.81
CA ASP A 345 -17.71 50.30 -7.69
C ASP A 345 -17.66 51.86 -7.68
N GLU A 346 -17.22 52.48 -6.57
CA GLU A 346 -17.06 53.94 -6.49
C GLU A 346 -15.92 54.45 -7.38
N MET A 347 -14.79 53.73 -7.43
CA MET A 347 -13.65 54.06 -8.29
C MET A 347 -13.96 53.95 -9.79
N LEU A 348 -14.90 53.06 -10.14
CA LEU A 348 -15.27 52.76 -11.53
C LEU A 348 -16.43 53.62 -12.05
N LYS A 349 -17.14 54.34 -11.17
CA LYS A 349 -18.37 55.07 -11.51
C LYS A 349 -18.18 56.13 -12.61
N ASP A 350 -17.05 56.84 -12.55
CA ASP A 350 -16.66 57.92 -13.46
C ASP A 350 -15.61 57.47 -14.50
N ALA A 351 -15.27 56.18 -14.53
CA ALA A 351 -14.37 55.62 -15.52
C ALA A 351 -15.05 55.56 -16.92
N PRO A 352 -14.27 55.65 -18.02
CA PRO A 352 -14.80 55.46 -19.36
C PRO A 352 -15.33 54.04 -19.56
N THR A 353 -16.27 53.85 -20.49
CA THR A 353 -16.73 52.50 -20.83
C THR A 353 -15.67 51.77 -21.67
N PHE A 354 -15.77 50.45 -21.74
CA PHE A 354 -14.81 49.67 -22.52
C PHE A 354 -14.81 50.10 -24.00
N GLU A 355 -15.98 50.39 -24.57
CA GLU A 355 -16.14 50.87 -25.96
C GLU A 355 -15.42 52.19 -26.24
N GLU A 356 -15.32 53.08 -25.24
CA GLU A 356 -14.61 54.36 -25.37
C GLU A 356 -13.08 54.16 -25.32
N VAL A 357 -12.62 53.22 -24.50
CA VAL A 357 -11.20 52.91 -24.27
C VAL A 357 -10.60 52.10 -25.42
N PHE A 358 -11.39 51.15 -25.93
CA PHE A 358 -10.92 50.06 -26.76
C PHE A 358 -10.21 50.48 -28.07
N PRO A 359 -10.69 51.46 -28.86
CA PRO A 359 -9.99 51.91 -30.07
C PRO A 359 -8.58 52.44 -29.78
N GLY A 360 -8.41 53.15 -28.65
CA GLY A 360 -7.11 53.67 -28.23
C GLY A 360 -6.15 52.55 -27.82
N PHE A 361 -6.68 51.52 -27.15
CA PHE A 361 -5.90 50.34 -26.79
C PHE A 361 -5.48 49.52 -28.02
N LEU A 362 -6.37 49.31 -29.00
CA LEU A 362 -6.06 48.61 -30.24
C LEU A 362 -4.93 49.29 -31.03
N GLU A 363 -4.96 50.62 -31.15
CA GLU A 363 -3.87 51.35 -31.80
C GLU A 363 -2.57 51.27 -30.98
N PHE A 364 -2.65 51.17 -29.65
CA PHE A 364 -1.47 51.00 -28.80
C PHE A 364 -0.76 49.66 -29.02
N ILE A 365 -1.51 48.58 -29.22
CA ILE A 365 -0.97 47.22 -29.41
C ILE A 365 -0.69 46.83 -30.87
N LYS A 366 -1.04 47.71 -31.80
CA LYS A 366 -0.87 47.50 -33.24
C LYS A 366 0.58 47.16 -33.60
N ASP A 367 0.72 46.20 -34.52
CA ASP A 367 1.99 45.66 -35.00
C ASP A 367 2.93 45.08 -33.92
N ALA A 368 2.49 44.95 -32.67
CA ALA A 368 3.28 44.36 -31.58
C ALA A 368 2.95 42.86 -31.38
N THR A 369 3.85 42.14 -30.71
CA THR A 369 3.54 40.83 -30.12
C THR A 369 3.11 41.03 -28.68
N LEU A 370 1.97 40.45 -28.28
CA LEU A 370 1.51 40.54 -26.90
C LEU A 370 2.34 39.64 -25.99
N VAL A 371 2.51 40.07 -24.75
CA VAL A 371 3.24 39.31 -23.73
C VAL A 371 2.43 39.40 -22.44
N ALA A 372 2.19 38.29 -21.77
CA ALA A 372 1.51 38.31 -20.48
C ALA A 372 2.01 37.16 -19.60
N HIS A 373 1.67 37.18 -18.33
CA HIS A 373 2.02 36.13 -17.39
C HIS A 373 0.80 35.25 -17.14
N ASN A 374 0.85 33.98 -17.56
CA ASN A 374 -0.35 33.17 -17.76
C ASN A 374 -1.24 33.74 -18.87
N ALA A 375 -0.61 34.05 -20.01
CA ALA A 375 -1.16 34.92 -21.05
C ALA A 375 -2.54 34.51 -21.61
N ASN A 376 -2.92 33.23 -21.51
CA ASN A 376 -4.24 32.78 -21.93
C ASN A 376 -5.37 33.50 -21.17
N PHE A 377 -5.18 33.82 -19.88
CA PHE A 377 -6.20 34.54 -19.11
C PHE A 377 -6.49 35.92 -19.71
N ASP A 378 -5.47 36.78 -19.80
CA ASP A 378 -5.61 38.14 -20.34
C ASP A 378 -6.08 38.11 -21.79
N TYR A 379 -5.50 37.23 -22.59
CA TYR A 379 -5.83 37.09 -24.01
C TYR A 379 -7.30 36.71 -24.23
N ARG A 380 -7.85 35.78 -23.44
CA ARG A 380 -9.26 35.36 -23.53
C ARG A 380 -10.21 36.51 -23.22
N PHE A 381 -9.91 37.30 -22.18
CA PHE A 381 -10.69 38.49 -21.84
C PHE A 381 -10.65 39.54 -22.96
N LEU A 382 -9.47 39.82 -23.52
CA LEU A 382 -9.35 40.73 -24.67
C LEU A 382 -10.14 40.22 -25.87
N ARG A 383 -9.95 38.97 -26.28
CA ARG A 383 -10.66 38.36 -27.43
C ARG A 383 -12.18 38.44 -27.27
N SER A 384 -12.69 38.09 -26.08
CA SER A 384 -14.13 38.17 -25.76
C SER A 384 -14.63 39.61 -25.85
N ALA A 385 -13.87 40.57 -25.30
CA ALA A 385 -14.24 41.97 -25.34
C ALA A 385 -14.22 42.55 -26.77
N VAL A 386 -13.23 42.18 -27.60
CA VAL A 386 -13.17 42.57 -29.02
C VAL A 386 -14.38 42.05 -29.78
N LYS A 387 -14.69 40.76 -29.62
CA LYS A 387 -15.85 40.13 -30.28
C LYS A 387 -17.16 40.80 -29.89
N ARG A 388 -17.29 41.24 -28.63
CA ARG A 388 -18.49 41.93 -28.13
C ARG A 388 -18.66 43.33 -28.72
N VAL A 389 -17.56 44.09 -28.83
CA VAL A 389 -17.60 45.50 -29.27
C VAL A 389 -17.57 45.65 -30.78
N LEU A 390 -16.72 44.89 -31.47
CA LEU A 390 -16.52 45.02 -32.92
C LEU A 390 -17.24 43.95 -33.73
N ASN A 391 -17.72 42.88 -33.11
CA ASN A 391 -18.28 41.71 -33.80
C ASN A 391 -17.29 41.09 -34.83
N GLU A 392 -16.00 41.16 -34.54
CA GLU A 392 -14.93 40.56 -35.33
C GLU A 392 -14.20 39.47 -34.51
N GLU A 393 -13.77 38.41 -35.19
CA GLU A 393 -12.82 37.45 -34.62
C GLU A 393 -11.43 38.09 -34.62
N TRP A 394 -10.79 38.10 -33.46
CA TRP A 394 -9.54 38.82 -33.24
C TRP A 394 -8.46 37.86 -32.76
N GLU A 395 -7.44 37.65 -33.60
CA GLU A 395 -6.28 36.81 -33.28
C GLU A 395 -5.01 37.64 -33.25
N PHE A 396 -4.33 37.65 -32.10
CA PHE A 396 -3.04 38.31 -31.91
C PHE A 396 -1.97 37.27 -31.59
N GLN A 397 -0.76 37.51 -32.09
CA GLN A 397 0.42 36.77 -31.68
C GLN A 397 0.74 37.12 -30.23
N TYR A 398 0.88 36.11 -29.37
CA TYR A 398 1.23 36.32 -27.96
C TYR A 398 2.24 35.30 -27.41
N ILE A 399 2.95 35.72 -26.37
CA ILE A 399 3.96 34.94 -25.66
C ILE A 399 3.56 34.85 -24.19
N ASP A 400 3.57 33.62 -23.65
CA ASP A 400 3.36 33.39 -22.23
C ASP A 400 4.68 33.38 -21.45
N THR A 401 4.85 34.39 -20.59
CA THR A 401 6.02 34.48 -19.73
C THR A 401 6.03 33.44 -18.62
N LEU A 402 4.90 32.82 -18.27
CA LEU A 402 4.86 31.70 -17.33
C LEU A 402 5.53 30.46 -17.94
N GLY A 403 5.19 30.12 -19.19
CA GLY A 403 5.90 29.10 -19.97
C GLY A 403 7.41 29.37 -20.07
N LEU A 404 7.81 30.61 -20.38
CA LEU A 404 9.24 31.00 -20.39
C LEU A 404 9.88 30.89 -19.01
N SER A 405 9.19 31.28 -17.94
CA SER A 405 9.70 31.20 -16.58
C SER A 405 10.00 29.76 -16.18
N LYS A 406 9.09 28.83 -16.50
CA LYS A 406 9.26 27.38 -16.26
C LYS A 406 10.44 26.79 -17.04
N ALA A 407 10.71 27.30 -18.24
CA ALA A 407 11.81 26.84 -19.09
C ALA A 407 13.16 27.47 -18.74
N LEU A 408 13.19 28.72 -18.26
CA LEU A 408 14.43 29.48 -18.08
C LEU A 408 14.92 29.53 -16.63
N LEU A 409 14.03 29.35 -15.64
CA LEU A 409 14.34 29.51 -14.22
C LEU A 409 14.10 28.23 -13.41
N ASP A 410 14.98 27.99 -12.45
CA ASP A 410 14.84 26.91 -11.47
C ASP A 410 14.22 27.44 -10.17
N MET A 411 12.90 27.23 -10.00
CA MET A 411 12.12 27.73 -8.86
C MET A 411 11.06 26.72 -8.37
N LYS A 412 10.51 26.92 -7.17
CA LYS A 412 9.44 26.08 -6.58
C LYS A 412 8.01 26.55 -6.93
N SER A 413 7.89 27.79 -7.37
CA SER A 413 6.64 28.43 -7.77
C SER A 413 7.00 29.59 -8.68
N TYR A 414 6.15 29.81 -9.67
CA TYR A 414 6.37 30.76 -10.76
C TYR A 414 5.32 31.87 -10.72
N SER A 415 4.81 32.22 -9.54
CA SER A 415 4.00 33.43 -9.39
C SER A 415 4.86 34.67 -9.65
N LEU A 416 4.23 35.73 -10.15
CA LEU A 416 4.90 36.95 -10.59
C LEU A 416 5.80 37.56 -9.49
N ASP A 417 5.31 37.60 -8.25
CA ASP A 417 6.04 38.07 -7.06
C ASP A 417 7.35 37.31 -6.83
N ARG A 418 7.29 35.97 -6.94
CA ARG A 418 8.46 35.12 -6.70
C ARG A 418 9.48 35.28 -7.80
N ILE A 419 9.04 35.38 -9.06
CA ILE A 419 9.93 35.57 -10.21
C ILE A 419 10.64 36.91 -10.10
N ALA A 420 9.90 37.99 -9.82
CA ALA A 420 10.45 39.32 -9.63
C ALA A 420 11.53 39.32 -8.53
N LYS A 421 11.26 38.64 -7.40
CA LYS A 421 12.23 38.48 -6.30
C LYS A 421 13.47 37.67 -6.71
N LYS A 422 13.31 36.57 -7.46
CA LYS A 422 14.42 35.74 -7.96
C LYS A 422 15.33 36.52 -8.91
N LEU A 423 14.73 37.31 -9.80
CA LEU A 423 15.44 38.13 -10.78
C LEU A 423 15.89 39.48 -10.21
N LYS A 424 15.59 39.77 -8.94
CA LYS A 424 15.95 41.01 -8.22
C LYS A 424 15.38 42.27 -8.92
N ILE A 425 14.13 42.21 -9.34
CA ILE A 425 13.43 43.26 -10.11
C ILE A 425 12.72 44.31 -9.22
N GLY A 426 12.71 44.11 -7.90
CA GLY A 426 12.10 45.03 -6.90
C GLY A 426 10.70 44.59 -6.46
N ASP A 427 10.17 45.22 -5.42
CA ASP A 427 8.81 44.98 -4.92
C ASP A 427 7.77 45.83 -5.67
N PHE A 428 6.53 45.34 -5.78
CA PHE A 428 5.41 46.01 -6.45
C PHE A 428 4.08 45.74 -5.72
N ARG A 429 3.04 46.51 -6.04
CA ARG A 429 1.68 46.23 -5.57
C ARG A 429 1.04 45.22 -6.51
N HIS A 430 0.87 44.00 -5.99
CA HIS A 430 0.19 42.93 -6.72
C HIS A 430 -1.30 43.26 -6.90
N HIS A 431 -1.88 42.84 -8.03
CA HIS A 431 -3.29 43.07 -8.38
C HIS A 431 -3.63 44.51 -8.74
N ARG A 432 -2.67 45.18 -9.40
CA ARG A 432 -2.87 46.44 -10.12
C ARG A 432 -2.31 46.26 -11.51
N ALA A 433 -3.17 46.34 -12.51
CA ALA A 433 -2.85 45.88 -13.86
C ALA A 433 -1.55 46.51 -14.42
N LEU A 434 -1.36 47.83 -14.25
CA LEU A 434 -0.15 48.50 -14.76
C LEU A 434 1.13 48.10 -14.02
N ASP A 435 1.06 47.91 -12.70
CA ASP A 435 2.23 47.54 -11.91
C ASP A 435 2.66 46.10 -12.23
N ASP A 436 1.69 45.20 -12.41
CA ASP A 436 1.92 43.80 -12.78
C ASP A 436 2.45 43.71 -14.23
N ALA A 437 1.91 44.48 -15.18
CA ALA A 437 2.44 44.60 -16.54
C ALA A 437 3.88 45.14 -16.58
N ARG A 438 4.22 46.16 -15.76
CA ARG A 438 5.59 46.69 -15.66
C ARG A 438 6.58 45.66 -15.14
N ILE A 439 6.19 44.89 -14.14
CA ILE A 439 7.05 43.85 -13.58
C ILE A 439 7.23 42.72 -14.59
N THR A 440 6.15 42.29 -15.22
CA THR A 440 6.19 41.30 -16.31
C THR A 440 7.09 41.78 -17.46
N ALA A 441 7.04 43.07 -17.82
CA ALA A 441 7.92 43.64 -18.84
C ALA A 441 9.40 43.56 -18.47
N LYS A 442 9.75 43.92 -17.22
CA LYS A 442 11.12 43.80 -16.73
C LYS A 442 11.59 42.34 -16.66
N ILE A 443 10.70 41.42 -16.27
CA ILE A 443 10.97 39.98 -16.26
C ILE A 443 11.23 39.50 -17.69
N PHE A 444 10.38 39.88 -18.63
CA PHE A 444 10.50 39.48 -20.03
C PHE A 444 11.80 39.99 -20.67
N LEU A 445 12.23 41.23 -20.36
CA LEU A 445 13.53 41.76 -20.78
C LEU A 445 14.69 40.90 -20.25
N ARG A 446 14.63 40.47 -18.99
CA ARG A 446 15.62 39.51 -18.44
C ARG A 446 15.57 38.17 -19.15
N PHE A 447 14.39 37.70 -19.54
CA PHE A 447 14.27 36.48 -20.33
C PHE A 447 14.85 36.62 -21.73
N ILE A 448 14.67 37.75 -22.41
CA ILE A 448 15.33 38.02 -23.69
C ILE A 448 16.85 37.93 -23.55
N GLU A 449 17.44 38.54 -22.51
CA GLU A 449 18.88 38.43 -22.22
C GLU A 449 19.31 36.96 -22.05
N MET A 450 18.53 36.19 -21.27
CA MET A 450 18.80 34.77 -21.00
C MET A 450 18.63 33.86 -22.23
N LEU A 451 17.68 34.17 -23.11
CA LEU A 451 17.41 33.45 -24.36
C LEU A 451 18.52 33.69 -25.37
N LYS A 452 19.00 34.93 -25.47
CA LYS A 452 20.14 35.31 -26.31
C LYS A 452 21.40 34.55 -25.95
N LEU A 453 21.70 34.40 -24.65
CA LEU A 453 22.83 33.59 -24.17
C LEU A 453 22.74 32.11 -24.57
N ARG A 454 21.53 31.61 -24.85
CA ARG A 454 21.26 30.25 -25.34
C ARG A 454 21.16 30.15 -26.86
N GLY A 455 21.49 31.23 -27.58
CA GLY A 455 21.46 31.28 -29.05
C GLY A 455 20.04 31.41 -29.64
N ILE A 456 19.05 31.78 -28.83
CA ILE A 456 17.67 32.00 -29.25
C ILE A 456 17.45 33.49 -29.46
N ASN A 457 17.28 33.88 -30.73
CA ASN A 457 17.21 35.27 -31.14
C ASN A 457 15.88 35.63 -31.82
N ARG A 458 15.02 34.66 -32.11
CA ARG A 458 13.74 34.89 -32.81
C ARG A 458 12.56 34.26 -32.09
N ILE A 459 11.37 34.82 -32.30
CA ILE A 459 10.13 34.36 -31.64
C ILE A 459 9.84 32.89 -31.92
N ASN A 460 9.99 32.43 -33.17
CA ASN A 460 9.71 31.02 -33.50
C ASN A 460 10.71 30.01 -32.90
N GLN A 461 11.81 30.48 -32.33
CA GLN A 461 12.81 29.65 -31.65
C GLN A 461 12.50 29.49 -30.15
N LEU A 462 11.54 30.24 -29.59
CA LEU A 462 11.21 30.19 -28.17
C LEU A 462 10.74 28.80 -27.73
N GLU A 463 10.06 28.05 -28.59
CA GLU A 463 9.64 26.68 -28.28
C GLU A 463 10.84 25.74 -27.97
N ARG A 464 12.06 26.05 -28.45
CA ARG A 464 13.25 25.23 -28.20
C ARG A 464 13.68 25.23 -26.73
N VAL A 465 13.33 26.23 -25.93
CA VAL A 465 13.70 26.21 -24.50
C VAL A 465 12.87 25.23 -23.68
N ARG A 466 11.78 24.70 -24.23
CA ARG A 466 10.86 23.82 -23.51
C ARG A 466 11.50 22.51 -23.06
N GLU A 467 12.52 22.03 -23.75
CA GLU A 467 13.32 20.87 -23.34
C GLU A 467 13.95 21.03 -21.93
N ASN A 468 14.05 22.28 -21.43
CA ASN A 468 14.58 22.57 -20.10
C ASN A 468 13.52 22.59 -18.99
N ILE A 469 12.24 22.35 -19.30
CA ILE A 469 11.17 22.35 -18.30
C ILE A 469 11.34 21.14 -17.38
N ASP A 470 11.48 21.40 -16.09
CA ASP A 470 11.46 20.36 -15.06
C ASP A 470 10.03 19.85 -14.84
N VAL A 471 9.70 18.76 -15.52
CA VAL A 471 8.39 18.09 -15.48
C VAL A 471 7.94 17.76 -14.05
N LYS A 472 8.87 17.50 -13.13
CA LYS A 472 8.57 17.17 -11.72
C LYS A 472 7.85 18.30 -11.00
N LYS A 473 7.99 19.54 -11.47
CA LYS A 473 7.44 20.74 -10.81
C LYS A 473 6.12 21.20 -11.41
N LEU A 474 5.70 20.64 -12.53
CA LEU A 474 4.42 20.95 -13.14
C LEU A 474 3.27 20.44 -12.27
N SER A 475 2.18 21.19 -12.22
CA SER A 475 0.94 20.74 -11.57
C SER A 475 0.29 19.66 -12.43
N PRO A 476 -0.11 18.51 -11.85
CA PRO A 476 -0.74 17.46 -12.62
C PRO A 476 -2.26 17.64 -12.72
N TYR A 477 -2.80 17.33 -13.90
CA TYR A 477 -4.20 16.99 -14.12
C TYR A 477 -4.43 15.50 -13.88
N HIS A 478 -5.67 15.12 -13.58
CA HIS A 478 -6.09 13.73 -13.59
C HIS A 478 -6.48 13.30 -15.02
N VAL A 479 -6.18 12.06 -15.38
CA VAL A 479 -6.62 11.42 -16.63
C VAL A 479 -6.93 9.95 -16.34
N THR A 480 -8.07 9.48 -16.81
CA THR A 480 -8.44 8.06 -16.70
C THR A 480 -7.79 7.32 -17.86
N ILE A 481 -7.00 6.28 -17.57
CA ILE A 481 -6.40 5.41 -18.58
C ILE A 481 -7.05 4.04 -18.46
N LEU A 482 -7.69 3.55 -19.51
CA LEU A 482 -8.19 2.17 -19.59
C LEU A 482 -7.33 1.37 -20.58
N VAL A 483 -6.98 0.14 -20.20
CA VAL A 483 -6.17 -0.77 -21.01
C VAL A 483 -7.06 -1.54 -21.96
N LYS A 484 -6.81 -1.37 -23.26
CA LYS A 484 -7.57 -2.05 -24.32
C LYS A 484 -7.12 -3.48 -24.55
N ASN A 485 -5.82 -3.75 -24.46
CA ASN A 485 -5.20 -5.05 -24.79
C ASN A 485 -3.83 -5.25 -24.12
N LYS A 486 -3.18 -6.40 -24.34
CA LYS A 486 -1.86 -6.73 -23.74
C LYS A 486 -0.76 -5.70 -24.09
N GLU A 487 -0.80 -5.09 -25.29
CA GLU A 487 0.16 -4.03 -25.65
C GLU A 487 -0.06 -2.77 -24.80
N GLY A 488 -1.31 -2.36 -24.64
CA GLY A 488 -1.70 -1.29 -23.73
C GLY A 488 -1.29 -1.58 -22.28
N LEU A 489 -1.39 -2.84 -21.83
CA LEU A 489 -0.98 -3.23 -20.47
C LEU A 489 0.51 -2.96 -20.25
N LYS A 490 1.35 -3.39 -21.20
CA LYS A 490 2.79 -3.15 -21.16
C LYS A 490 3.13 -1.67 -21.19
N ASN A 491 2.47 -0.90 -22.06
CA ASN A 491 2.61 0.56 -22.13
C ASN A 491 2.23 1.24 -20.80
N LEU A 492 1.13 0.82 -20.17
CA LEU A 492 0.73 1.31 -18.86
C LEU A 492 1.78 0.97 -17.79
N TYR A 493 2.30 -0.26 -17.78
CA TYR A 493 3.33 -0.67 -16.83
C TYR A 493 4.62 0.15 -16.99
N GLU A 494 5.07 0.41 -18.21
CA GLU A 494 6.21 1.29 -18.46
C GLU A 494 5.97 2.73 -17.97
N MET A 495 4.77 3.28 -18.18
CA MET A 495 4.40 4.62 -17.69
C MET A 495 4.33 4.67 -16.17
N VAL A 496 3.75 3.66 -15.52
CA VAL A 496 3.75 3.52 -14.06
C VAL A 496 5.18 3.45 -13.53
N SER A 497 6.07 2.71 -14.20
CA SER A 497 7.47 2.63 -13.81
C SER A 497 8.18 3.97 -13.91
N LYS A 498 8.09 4.64 -15.06
CA LYS A 498 8.70 5.95 -15.27
C LYS A 498 8.14 7.01 -14.31
N SER A 499 6.85 6.96 -13.99
CA SER A 499 6.23 7.92 -13.07
C SER A 499 6.73 7.79 -11.62
N HIS A 500 7.11 6.58 -11.19
CA HIS A 500 7.67 6.32 -9.85
C HIS A 500 9.20 6.41 -9.78
N LEU A 501 9.90 6.19 -10.90
CA LEU A 501 11.36 6.21 -10.96
C LEU A 501 11.91 7.57 -11.39
N GLU A 502 11.41 8.09 -12.51
CA GLU A 502 11.97 9.27 -13.19
C GLU A 502 11.23 10.55 -12.81
N TYR A 503 9.90 10.54 -12.83
CA TYR A 503 9.06 11.75 -12.75
C TYR A 503 8.38 11.97 -11.39
N PHE A 504 8.73 11.17 -10.37
CA PHE A 504 8.10 11.26 -9.06
C PHE A 504 8.44 12.58 -8.35
N HIS A 505 7.40 13.32 -7.94
CA HIS A 505 7.53 14.46 -7.03
C HIS A 505 6.22 14.68 -6.27
N SER A 506 6.18 14.22 -5.02
CA SER A 506 4.97 14.09 -4.17
C SER A 506 3.91 13.12 -4.71
N LYS A 507 3.71 13.09 -6.02
CA LYS A 507 2.85 12.19 -6.79
C LYS A 507 3.65 11.57 -7.95
N PRO A 508 3.28 10.35 -8.43
CA PRO A 508 3.88 9.74 -9.61
C PRO A 508 3.31 10.37 -10.89
N LYS A 509 4.06 11.30 -11.49
CA LYS A 509 3.58 12.11 -12.62
C LYS A 509 3.89 11.46 -13.97
N ILE A 510 3.01 11.64 -14.96
CA ILE A 510 3.21 11.17 -16.33
C ILE A 510 3.23 12.40 -17.27
N PRO A 511 4.35 12.69 -17.96
CA PRO A 511 4.38 13.71 -18.99
C PRO A 511 3.36 13.40 -20.11
N LYS A 512 2.63 14.41 -20.59
CA LYS A 512 1.68 14.27 -21.70
C LYS A 512 2.38 13.78 -22.98
N SER A 513 3.63 14.18 -23.20
CA SER A 513 4.48 13.66 -24.30
C SER A 513 4.72 12.14 -24.20
N LEU A 514 5.04 11.62 -23.00
CA LEU A 514 5.22 10.19 -22.75
C LEU A 514 3.91 9.43 -22.92
N LEU A 515 2.79 10.00 -22.46
CA LEU A 515 1.46 9.42 -22.65
C LEU A 515 1.11 9.30 -24.14
N MET A 516 1.45 10.31 -24.95
CA MET A 516 1.28 10.27 -26.40
C MET A 516 2.16 9.19 -27.05
N GLU A 517 3.42 9.06 -26.63
CA GLU A 517 4.32 8.01 -27.12
C GLU A 517 3.78 6.61 -26.82
N LYS A 518 3.22 6.41 -25.63
CA LYS A 518 2.76 5.10 -25.12
C LYS A 518 1.24 4.91 -25.23
N ARG A 519 0.56 5.70 -26.05
CA ARG A 519 -0.92 5.68 -26.17
C ARG A 519 -1.47 4.39 -26.77
N ASN A 520 -0.69 3.68 -27.59
CA ASN A 520 -1.21 2.52 -28.31
C ASN A 520 -1.76 1.46 -27.34
N GLY A 521 -2.94 0.92 -27.64
CA GLY A 521 -3.63 -0.03 -26.77
C GLY A 521 -4.28 0.58 -25.51
N LEU A 522 -4.40 1.91 -25.41
CA LEU A 522 -5.06 2.60 -24.30
C LEU A 522 -6.27 3.42 -24.77
N LEU A 523 -7.23 3.62 -23.86
CA LEU A 523 -8.32 4.58 -24.01
C LEU A 523 -8.18 5.65 -22.90
N LEU A 524 -8.24 6.92 -23.28
CA LEU A 524 -8.09 8.06 -22.36
C LEU A 524 -9.43 8.74 -22.08
N GLY A 525 -9.76 8.89 -20.79
CA GLY A 525 -10.91 9.61 -20.28
C GLY A 525 -10.53 10.94 -19.62
N THR A 526 -11.44 11.91 -19.62
CA THR A 526 -11.18 13.25 -19.06
C THR A 526 -11.10 13.30 -17.53
N ALA A 527 -11.38 12.20 -16.82
CA ALA A 527 -11.35 12.05 -15.36
C ALA A 527 -12.35 12.96 -14.61
N CYS A 528 -12.03 13.28 -13.35
CA CYS A 528 -12.86 14.04 -12.42
C CYS A 528 -12.72 15.57 -12.58
N LEU A 529 -13.15 16.35 -11.58
CA LEU A 529 -12.99 17.82 -11.58
C LEU A 529 -11.53 18.29 -11.61
N SER A 530 -10.57 17.42 -11.26
CA SER A 530 -9.14 17.68 -11.39
C SER A 530 -8.58 17.32 -12.78
N GLY A 531 -9.45 16.97 -13.73
CA GLY A 531 -9.09 16.69 -15.12
C GLY A 531 -8.88 17.96 -15.94
N GLU A 532 -8.07 17.86 -17.00
CA GLU A 532 -7.66 19.00 -17.84
C GLU A 532 -8.87 19.77 -18.41
N LEU A 533 -9.90 19.06 -18.87
CA LEU A 533 -11.09 19.66 -19.47
C LEU A 533 -11.95 20.41 -18.43
N ALA A 534 -12.14 19.82 -17.24
CA ALA A 534 -12.92 20.41 -16.15
C ALA A 534 -12.23 21.64 -15.55
N GLU A 535 -10.93 21.55 -15.27
CA GLU A 535 -10.17 22.69 -14.74
C GLU A 535 -10.18 23.86 -15.74
N ASN A 536 -9.95 23.61 -17.03
CA ASN A 536 -9.99 24.67 -18.05
C ASN A 536 -11.39 25.31 -18.20
N TYR A 537 -12.48 24.53 -18.12
CA TYR A 537 -13.83 25.10 -18.12
C TYR A 537 -14.06 26.00 -16.90
N LEU A 538 -13.64 25.55 -15.72
CA LEU A 538 -13.79 26.31 -14.48
C LEU A 538 -12.96 27.60 -14.47
N GLU A 539 -11.86 27.62 -15.21
CA GLU A 539 -10.99 28.78 -15.50
C GLU A 539 -11.47 29.64 -16.69
N GLY A 540 -12.64 29.35 -17.28
CA GLY A 540 -13.26 30.19 -18.30
C GLY A 540 -12.73 29.97 -19.73
N ALA A 541 -12.29 28.76 -20.05
CA ALA A 541 -11.94 28.40 -21.43
C ALA A 541 -13.14 28.51 -22.38
N THR A 542 -12.86 28.93 -23.62
CA THR A 542 -13.85 29.00 -24.69
C THR A 542 -14.25 27.61 -25.20
N LEU A 543 -15.40 27.52 -25.85
CA LEU A 543 -15.87 26.27 -26.44
C LEU A 543 -14.85 25.68 -27.44
N GLU A 544 -14.20 26.53 -28.25
CA GLU A 544 -13.18 26.10 -29.21
C GLU A 544 -11.94 25.50 -28.51
N GLU A 545 -11.46 26.12 -27.44
CA GLU A 545 -10.35 25.58 -26.66
C GLU A 545 -10.72 24.27 -25.99
N LEU A 546 -11.93 24.17 -25.43
CA LEU A 546 -12.43 22.94 -24.82
C LEU A 546 -12.57 21.82 -25.86
N GLU A 547 -13.00 22.13 -27.08
CA GLU A 547 -13.04 21.18 -28.20
C GLU A 547 -11.62 20.69 -28.58
N GLN A 548 -10.63 21.59 -28.61
CA GLN A 548 -9.23 21.22 -28.87
C GLN A 548 -8.65 20.32 -27.78
N LEU A 549 -8.95 20.60 -26.51
CA LEU A 549 -8.55 19.75 -25.38
C LEU A 549 -9.26 18.39 -25.44
N ALA A 550 -10.57 18.39 -25.66
CA ALA A 550 -11.39 17.18 -25.73
C ALA A 550 -10.95 16.24 -26.85
N ALA A 551 -10.45 16.75 -27.98
CA ALA A 551 -9.94 15.95 -29.09
C ALA A 551 -8.74 15.05 -28.73
N PHE A 552 -8.08 15.29 -27.59
CA PHE A 552 -7.04 14.40 -27.07
C PHE A 552 -7.62 13.14 -26.39
N TYR A 553 -8.89 13.10 -26.05
CA TYR A 553 -9.50 12.03 -25.26
C TYR A 553 -10.34 11.08 -26.13
N ASP A 554 -10.43 9.82 -25.71
CA ASP A 554 -11.23 8.80 -26.39
C ASP A 554 -12.67 8.75 -25.84
N PHE A 555 -12.89 9.27 -24.62
CA PHE A 555 -14.20 9.49 -24.03
C PHE A 555 -14.18 10.67 -23.06
N ILE A 556 -15.33 11.32 -22.88
CA ILE A 556 -15.51 12.43 -21.94
C ILE A 556 -16.32 11.94 -20.75
N GLU A 557 -15.84 12.23 -19.55
CA GLU A 557 -16.49 11.85 -18.30
C GLU A 557 -17.34 12.99 -17.76
N VAL A 558 -18.55 12.65 -17.31
CA VAL A 558 -19.44 13.48 -16.49
C VAL A 558 -19.81 12.72 -15.23
N MET A 559 -20.23 13.42 -14.18
CA MET A 559 -20.43 12.82 -12.86
C MET A 559 -21.74 13.30 -12.22
N PRO A 560 -22.34 12.54 -11.29
CA PRO A 560 -23.43 13.03 -10.45
C PRO A 560 -23.07 14.34 -9.74
N LEU A 561 -24.03 15.23 -9.58
CA LEU A 561 -23.78 16.55 -8.98
C LEU A 561 -23.31 16.45 -7.53
N ASP A 562 -23.79 15.49 -6.76
CA ASP A 562 -23.40 15.26 -5.37
C ASP A 562 -22.00 14.62 -5.21
N VAL A 563 -21.36 14.22 -6.31
CA VAL A 563 -19.93 13.88 -6.34
C VAL A 563 -19.06 15.13 -6.48
N VAL A 564 -19.57 16.18 -7.12
CA VAL A 564 -18.80 17.39 -7.50
C VAL A 564 -19.19 18.67 -6.73
N ALA A 565 -20.36 18.72 -6.09
CA ALA A 565 -20.92 19.92 -5.49
C ALA A 565 -20.50 20.14 -4.02
N GLY A 566 -19.98 21.34 -3.74
CA GLY A 566 -19.79 21.88 -2.39
C GLY A 566 -20.84 22.95 -2.02
N GLY A 567 -22.14 22.67 -2.24
CA GLY A 567 -23.29 23.55 -1.94
C GLY A 567 -24.15 23.96 -3.16
N GLU A 568 -25.38 24.45 -2.91
CA GLU A 568 -26.44 24.72 -3.93
C GLU A 568 -26.02 25.69 -5.05
N VAL A 569 -25.22 26.72 -4.76
CA VAL A 569 -24.81 27.75 -5.74
C VAL A 569 -23.86 27.19 -6.82
N ASN A 570 -23.12 26.13 -6.52
CA ASN A 570 -22.19 25.51 -7.48
C ASN A 570 -22.88 24.48 -8.39
N GLY A 571 -24.05 23.95 -7.99
CA GLY A 571 -24.75 22.90 -8.73
C GLY A 571 -25.13 23.29 -10.15
N GLU A 572 -25.69 24.50 -10.34
CA GLU A 572 -26.10 24.96 -11.67
C GLU A 572 -24.90 25.16 -12.60
N LYS A 573 -23.77 25.67 -12.08
CA LYS A 573 -22.53 25.83 -12.86
C LYS A 573 -22.02 24.46 -13.36
N PHE A 574 -22.11 23.42 -12.54
CA PHE A 574 -21.71 22.07 -12.93
C PHE A 574 -22.70 21.44 -13.94
N LYS A 575 -24.01 21.72 -13.84
CA LYS A 575 -24.98 21.32 -14.87
C LYS A 575 -24.62 21.93 -16.22
N GLU A 576 -24.37 23.24 -16.27
CA GLU A 576 -23.95 23.95 -17.49
C GLU A 576 -22.65 23.36 -18.08
N MET A 577 -21.68 23.04 -17.21
CA MET A 577 -20.42 22.41 -17.61
C MET A 577 -20.65 21.05 -18.28
N PHE A 578 -21.39 20.15 -17.63
CA PHE A 578 -21.63 18.81 -18.16
C PHE A 578 -22.50 18.82 -19.42
N ARG A 579 -23.46 19.74 -19.54
CA ARG A 579 -24.19 20.00 -20.78
C ARG A 579 -23.25 20.43 -21.91
N THR A 580 -22.32 21.34 -21.62
CA THR A 580 -21.30 21.77 -22.59
C THR A 580 -20.41 20.60 -23.02
N PHE A 581 -20.00 19.74 -22.09
CA PHE A 581 -19.20 18.56 -22.38
C PHE A 581 -19.93 17.54 -23.27
N TYR A 582 -21.24 17.35 -23.04
CA TYR A 582 -22.08 16.52 -23.91
C TYR A 582 -22.15 17.07 -25.34
N GLU A 583 -22.35 18.38 -25.51
CA GLU A 583 -22.38 19.00 -26.84
C GLU A 583 -21.03 18.89 -27.57
N ILE A 584 -19.92 19.08 -26.86
CA ILE A 584 -18.57 18.88 -27.39
C ILE A 584 -18.39 17.42 -27.85
N GLY A 585 -18.73 16.45 -26.99
CA GLY A 585 -18.62 15.03 -27.31
C GLY A 585 -19.42 14.67 -28.55
N ARG A 586 -20.65 15.16 -28.66
CA ARG A 586 -21.49 15.00 -29.85
C ARG A 586 -20.88 15.61 -31.11
N LYS A 587 -20.34 16.82 -31.03
CA LYS A 587 -19.75 17.51 -32.18
C LYS A 587 -18.49 16.81 -32.68
N LEU A 588 -17.67 16.29 -31.76
CA LEU A 588 -16.42 15.59 -32.06
C LEU A 588 -16.59 14.09 -32.29
N ASN A 589 -17.80 13.55 -32.12
CA ASN A 589 -18.11 12.12 -32.16
C ASN A 589 -17.29 11.31 -31.12
N ILE A 590 -17.11 11.89 -29.94
CA ILE A 590 -16.45 11.30 -28.77
C ILE A 590 -17.55 10.87 -27.77
N PRO A 591 -17.60 9.59 -27.33
CA PRO A 591 -18.57 9.13 -26.35
C PRO A 591 -18.48 9.92 -25.05
N VAL A 592 -19.63 10.39 -24.56
CA VAL A 592 -19.75 10.94 -23.21
C VAL A 592 -20.29 9.86 -22.29
N VAL A 593 -19.63 9.63 -21.17
CA VAL A 593 -19.95 8.58 -20.19
C VAL A 593 -20.17 9.19 -18.82
N MET A 594 -21.17 8.70 -18.09
CA MET A 594 -21.37 9.09 -16.70
C MET A 594 -20.71 8.08 -15.76
N THR A 595 -19.69 8.54 -15.03
CA THR A 595 -18.88 7.72 -14.11
C THR A 595 -19.15 8.07 -12.65
N GLY A 596 -18.86 7.13 -11.74
CA GLY A 596 -19.19 7.28 -10.32
C GLY A 596 -18.08 7.88 -9.45
N ASP A 597 -16.85 7.93 -9.95
CA ASP A 597 -15.63 8.25 -9.18
C ASP A 597 -15.61 7.48 -7.84
N VAL A 598 -15.85 6.17 -7.92
CA VAL A 598 -16.28 5.37 -6.77
C VAL A 598 -15.11 5.18 -5.79
N HIS A 599 -15.27 5.64 -4.55
CA HIS A 599 -14.30 5.48 -3.47
C HIS A 599 -14.78 4.53 -2.35
N PHE A 600 -16.09 4.24 -2.29
CA PHE A 600 -16.70 3.35 -1.32
C PHE A 600 -17.99 2.70 -1.88
N LEU A 601 -18.54 1.68 -1.21
CA LEU A 601 -19.65 0.90 -1.77
C LEU A 601 -21.03 1.50 -1.44
N ASP A 602 -21.20 1.93 -0.19
CA ASP A 602 -22.49 2.40 0.32
C ASP A 602 -22.40 3.88 0.76
N PRO A 603 -23.46 4.70 0.60
CA PRO A 603 -23.44 6.14 0.91
C PRO A 603 -22.92 6.48 2.31
N GLU A 604 -23.29 5.68 3.31
CA GLU A 604 -22.86 5.80 4.71
C GLU A 604 -21.34 5.66 4.93
N ASP A 605 -20.63 5.00 4.01
CA ASP A 605 -19.17 4.78 4.13
C ASP A 605 -18.38 6.09 3.94
N GLY A 606 -19.02 7.19 3.53
CA GLY A 606 -18.41 8.53 3.51
C GLY A 606 -17.81 8.91 4.88
N LYS A 607 -18.46 8.53 5.99
CA LYS A 607 -17.93 8.75 7.35
C LYS A 607 -16.58 8.04 7.57
N ILE A 608 -16.39 6.86 6.96
CA ILE A 608 -15.16 6.08 7.07
C ILE A 608 -14.03 6.79 6.32
N ARG A 609 -14.32 7.36 5.14
CA ARG A 609 -13.34 8.15 4.38
C ARG A 609 -12.94 9.42 5.13
N ALA A 610 -13.90 10.07 5.80
CA ALA A 610 -13.64 11.21 6.67
C ALA A 610 -12.61 10.89 7.77
N VAL A 611 -12.62 9.67 8.33
CA VAL A 611 -11.60 9.23 9.31
C VAL A 611 -10.19 9.20 8.70
N LEU A 612 -10.04 8.66 7.49
CA LEU A 612 -8.75 8.65 6.78
C LEU A 612 -8.26 10.08 6.47
N MET A 613 -9.16 10.95 6.04
CA MET A 613 -8.87 12.34 5.69
C MET A 613 -8.52 13.18 6.92
N ALA A 614 -9.20 12.94 8.05
CA ALA A 614 -8.88 13.55 9.33
C ALA A 614 -7.49 13.16 9.81
N ALA A 615 -7.09 11.90 9.64
CA ALA A 615 -5.75 11.44 10.01
C ALA A 615 -4.63 12.15 9.22
N GLN A 616 -4.93 12.60 7.99
CA GLN A 616 -4.03 13.34 7.09
C GLN A 616 -4.02 14.86 7.29
N ASP A 617 -4.77 15.40 8.26
CA ASP A 617 -4.87 16.85 8.50
C ASP A 617 -5.46 17.68 7.35
N ARG A 618 -6.34 17.07 6.54
CA ARG A 618 -7.14 17.81 5.55
C ARG A 618 -8.17 18.71 6.25
N LYS A 619 -8.39 19.93 5.75
CA LYS A 619 -9.27 20.94 6.37
C LYS A 619 -10.77 20.61 6.26
N ASN A 620 -11.21 20.08 5.13
CA ASN A 620 -12.63 19.77 4.85
C ASN A 620 -12.89 18.26 4.92
N TYR A 621 -12.33 17.57 5.92
CA TYR A 621 -12.45 16.11 6.01
C TYR A 621 -13.89 15.64 6.29
N SER A 622 -14.75 16.49 6.86
CA SER A 622 -16.14 16.15 7.19
C SER A 622 -17.09 16.22 5.99
N ASP A 623 -16.76 17.03 4.98
CA ASP A 623 -17.57 17.24 3.79
C ASP A 623 -17.07 16.27 2.70
N GLN A 624 -17.65 15.07 2.70
CA GLN A 624 -17.26 14.01 1.79
C GLN A 624 -18.19 13.98 0.58
N PRO A 625 -17.66 13.95 -0.65
CA PRO A 625 -18.48 13.77 -1.84
C PRO A 625 -19.17 12.41 -1.79
N SER A 626 -20.34 12.30 -2.43
CA SER A 626 -21.13 11.06 -2.53
C SER A 626 -20.53 10.08 -3.54
N ALA A 627 -19.26 9.73 -3.37
CA ALA A 627 -18.47 8.84 -4.22
C ALA A 627 -18.74 7.34 -3.95
N PHE A 628 -20.01 6.95 -3.79
CA PHE A 628 -20.40 5.55 -3.61
C PHE A 628 -20.71 4.86 -4.93
N LEU A 629 -20.61 3.53 -4.96
CA LEU A 629 -20.98 2.72 -6.11
C LEU A 629 -22.49 2.81 -6.34
N ARG A 630 -22.95 3.56 -7.37
CA ARG A 630 -24.37 3.73 -7.74
C ARG A 630 -24.95 2.55 -8.52
N THR A 631 -26.24 2.29 -8.35
CA THR A 631 -26.99 1.39 -9.24
C THR A 631 -27.18 2.05 -10.61
N THR A 632 -27.66 1.30 -11.59
CA THR A 632 -28.02 1.85 -12.91
C THR A 632 -29.15 2.87 -12.79
N GLU A 633 -30.16 2.59 -11.97
CA GLU A 633 -31.34 3.45 -11.77
C GLU A 633 -30.95 4.78 -11.12
N GLU A 634 -30.20 4.74 -10.02
CA GLU A 634 -29.71 5.97 -9.35
C GLU A 634 -28.82 6.81 -10.27
N MET A 635 -28.03 6.17 -11.13
CA MET A 635 -27.18 6.89 -12.09
C MET A 635 -28.00 7.52 -13.23
N LEU A 636 -29.07 6.85 -13.68
CA LEU A 636 -30.03 7.42 -14.64
C LEU A 636 -30.76 8.63 -14.04
N GLU A 637 -31.19 8.55 -12.78
CA GLU A 637 -31.79 9.68 -12.05
C GLU A 637 -30.82 10.86 -11.97
N SER A 638 -29.55 10.59 -11.62
CA SER A 638 -28.50 11.61 -11.57
C SER A 638 -28.26 12.27 -12.93
N ALA A 639 -28.32 11.49 -14.02
CA ALA A 639 -28.20 12.02 -15.38
C ALA A 639 -29.41 12.89 -15.77
N ILE A 640 -30.63 12.45 -15.44
CA ILE A 640 -31.85 13.20 -15.71
C ILE A 640 -31.81 14.55 -14.99
N GLU A 641 -31.31 14.61 -13.75
CA GLU A 641 -31.14 15.86 -13.00
C GLU A 641 -30.27 16.90 -13.73
N ILE A 642 -29.27 16.43 -14.49
CA ILE A 642 -28.33 17.29 -15.23
C ILE A 642 -28.88 17.66 -16.60
N PHE A 643 -29.43 16.72 -17.36
CA PHE A 643 -29.73 16.91 -18.79
C PHE A 643 -31.20 17.16 -19.10
N ASP A 644 -32.10 16.89 -18.15
CA ASP A 644 -33.56 16.95 -18.35
C ASP A 644 -34.05 16.12 -19.58
N ASP A 645 -33.31 15.06 -19.96
CA ASP A 645 -33.61 14.20 -21.12
C ASP A 645 -33.25 12.72 -20.82
N GLU A 646 -34.26 11.85 -20.82
CA GLU A 646 -34.11 10.40 -20.59
C GLU A 646 -33.28 9.69 -21.67
N ARG A 647 -33.27 10.19 -22.91
CA ARG A 647 -32.48 9.60 -24.00
C ARG A 647 -31.00 9.86 -23.77
N ILE A 648 -30.65 11.10 -23.42
CA ILE A 648 -29.28 11.47 -23.07
C ILE A 648 -28.84 10.66 -21.85
N ALA A 649 -29.69 10.56 -20.82
CA ALA A 649 -29.39 9.76 -19.62
C ALA A 649 -29.07 8.31 -19.97
N LYS A 650 -29.91 7.65 -20.77
CA LYS A 650 -29.67 6.27 -21.20
C LYS A 650 -28.40 6.12 -22.05
N GLU A 651 -28.15 7.07 -22.95
CA GLU A 651 -26.97 7.10 -23.82
C GLU A 651 -25.68 7.11 -22.98
N ILE A 652 -25.55 8.07 -22.06
CA ILE A 652 -24.30 8.28 -21.31
C ILE A 652 -24.12 7.31 -20.13
N VAL A 653 -25.21 6.81 -19.53
CA VAL A 653 -25.16 5.92 -18.37
C VAL A 653 -25.03 4.46 -18.76
N VAL A 654 -25.64 4.04 -19.88
CA VAL A 654 -25.71 2.63 -20.26
C VAL A 654 -25.02 2.37 -21.59
N GLU A 655 -25.44 3.04 -22.66
CA GLU A 655 -25.01 2.70 -24.02
C GLU A 655 -23.51 3.00 -24.23
N ASN A 656 -23.07 4.21 -23.88
CA ASN A 656 -21.68 4.62 -24.02
C ASN A 656 -20.76 3.90 -23.03
N THR A 657 -21.17 3.66 -21.78
CA THR A 657 -20.34 2.89 -20.83
C THR A 657 -20.09 1.46 -21.30
N ARG A 658 -21.12 0.82 -21.87
CA ARG A 658 -21.00 -0.52 -22.45
C ARG A 658 -20.18 -0.49 -23.73
N LYS A 659 -20.36 0.52 -24.58
CA LYS A 659 -19.55 0.72 -25.78
C LYS A 659 -18.05 0.83 -25.47
N ILE A 660 -17.68 1.55 -24.41
CA ILE A 660 -16.28 1.61 -23.94
C ILE A 660 -15.82 0.23 -23.44
N ALA A 661 -16.64 -0.46 -22.64
CA ALA A 661 -16.32 -1.81 -22.17
C ALA A 661 -16.14 -2.82 -23.32
N ASP A 662 -16.93 -2.71 -24.38
CA ASP A 662 -16.88 -3.58 -25.56
C ASP A 662 -15.63 -3.34 -26.43
N MET A 663 -15.03 -2.15 -26.37
CA MET A 663 -13.78 -1.84 -27.06
C MET A 663 -12.57 -2.56 -26.44
N ILE A 664 -12.69 -3.05 -25.21
CA ILE A 664 -11.60 -3.65 -24.42
C ILE A 664 -11.59 -5.17 -24.59
N GLU A 665 -10.43 -5.73 -24.91
CA GLU A 665 -10.23 -7.17 -25.07
C GLU A 665 -10.17 -7.89 -23.71
N GLU A 666 -10.53 -9.17 -23.68
CA GLU A 666 -10.30 -10.03 -22.51
C GLU A 666 -8.92 -10.67 -22.59
N PHE A 667 -8.08 -10.41 -21.58
CA PHE A 667 -6.74 -10.98 -21.50
C PHE A 667 -6.32 -11.18 -20.03
N ASN A 668 -5.40 -12.12 -19.81
CA ASN A 668 -4.76 -12.31 -18.51
C ASN A 668 -3.61 -11.32 -18.32
N ILE A 669 -3.48 -10.74 -17.12
CA ILE A 669 -2.37 -9.81 -16.82
C ILE A 669 -1.06 -10.56 -16.56
N LEU A 670 -1.17 -11.82 -16.15
CA LEU A 670 -0.08 -12.75 -15.88
C LEU A 670 -0.45 -14.10 -16.48
N ASP A 671 0.54 -14.86 -16.92
CA ASP A 671 0.30 -16.13 -17.61
C ASP A 671 0.14 -17.30 -16.62
N GLY A 672 0.56 -17.13 -15.36
CA GLY A 672 0.49 -18.14 -14.31
C GLY A 672 1.43 -19.31 -14.57
N LYS A 673 2.54 -19.05 -15.27
CA LYS A 673 3.52 -20.05 -15.68
C LYS A 673 4.93 -19.54 -15.39
N LEU A 674 5.76 -20.38 -14.78
CA LEU A 674 7.11 -19.96 -14.41
C LEU A 674 7.97 -19.72 -15.65
N HIS A 675 8.63 -18.56 -15.67
CA HIS A 675 9.64 -18.18 -16.66
C HIS A 675 11.04 -18.17 -16.01
N PRO A 676 11.76 -19.30 -16.01
CA PRO A 676 13.08 -19.37 -15.39
C PRO A 676 14.12 -18.57 -16.17
N PRO A 677 15.13 -17.98 -15.50
CA PRO A 677 16.22 -17.29 -16.19
C PRO A 677 17.04 -18.28 -17.01
N ILE A 678 17.74 -17.78 -18.04
CA ILE A 678 18.54 -18.62 -18.95
C ILE A 678 20.03 -18.55 -18.57
N ILE A 679 20.64 -19.70 -18.28
CA ILE A 679 22.09 -19.88 -18.22
C ILE A 679 22.48 -21.01 -19.18
N GLU A 680 23.37 -20.73 -20.14
CA GLU A 680 23.82 -21.73 -21.10
C GLU A 680 24.39 -22.97 -20.42
N ASN A 681 23.99 -24.15 -20.91
CA ASN A 681 24.43 -25.46 -20.45
C ASN A 681 24.17 -25.76 -18.96
N SER A 682 23.21 -25.07 -18.31
CA SER A 682 22.94 -25.28 -16.88
C SER A 682 22.63 -26.73 -16.52
N GLU A 683 21.85 -27.42 -17.34
CA GLU A 683 21.45 -28.82 -17.14
C GLU A 683 22.68 -29.74 -17.10
N LYS A 684 23.52 -29.63 -18.13
CA LYS A 684 24.75 -30.41 -18.26
C LYS A 684 25.76 -30.12 -17.14
N ILE A 685 25.92 -28.85 -16.76
CA ILE A 685 26.82 -28.46 -15.67
C ILE A 685 26.36 -29.10 -14.35
N ILE A 686 25.06 -29.01 -14.04
CA ILE A 686 24.49 -29.56 -12.82
C ILE A 686 24.66 -31.08 -12.77
N GLU A 687 24.36 -31.78 -13.87
CA GLU A 687 24.52 -33.22 -13.97
C GLU A 687 25.99 -33.65 -13.78
N GLU A 688 26.92 -33.06 -14.54
CA GLU A 688 28.35 -33.41 -14.49
C GLU A 688 28.97 -33.14 -13.12
N GLU A 689 28.71 -31.97 -12.52
CA GLU A 689 29.27 -31.62 -11.21
C GLU A 689 28.66 -32.47 -10.08
N THR A 690 27.36 -32.78 -10.16
CA THR A 690 26.68 -33.64 -9.18
C THR A 690 27.25 -35.06 -9.23
N MET A 691 27.34 -35.65 -10.42
CA MET A 691 27.85 -37.01 -10.60
C MET A 691 29.32 -37.12 -10.19
N LYS A 692 30.14 -36.13 -10.56
CA LYS A 692 31.52 -36.04 -10.10
C LYS A 692 31.61 -36.07 -8.57
N LYS A 693 30.82 -35.23 -7.88
CA LYS A 693 30.84 -35.19 -6.41
C LYS A 693 30.29 -36.46 -5.78
N ALA A 694 29.26 -37.06 -6.38
CA ALA A 694 28.71 -38.33 -5.94
C ALA A 694 29.77 -39.42 -5.94
N HIS A 695 30.54 -39.56 -7.04
CA HIS A 695 31.63 -40.53 -7.12
C HIS A 695 32.77 -40.24 -6.14
N GLU A 696 33.12 -38.95 -5.95
CA GLU A 696 34.10 -38.56 -4.92
C GLU A 696 33.66 -38.96 -3.51
N TYR A 697 32.35 -38.99 -3.23
CA TYR A 697 31.82 -39.25 -1.90
C TYR A 697 31.50 -40.72 -1.65
N TYR A 698 30.90 -41.39 -2.63
CA TYR A 698 30.25 -42.69 -2.49
C TYR A 698 30.89 -43.79 -3.35
N GLY A 699 31.90 -43.45 -4.16
CA GLY A 699 32.61 -44.40 -5.02
C GLY A 699 32.01 -44.56 -6.42
N ASP A 700 32.70 -45.33 -7.25
CA ASP A 700 32.29 -45.72 -8.60
C ASP A 700 32.44 -47.25 -8.75
N PRO A 701 31.34 -48.02 -8.90
CA PRO A 701 29.96 -47.57 -9.08
C PRO A 701 29.32 -47.02 -7.79
N LEU A 702 28.27 -46.19 -7.95
CA LEU A 702 27.50 -45.67 -6.82
C LEU A 702 26.71 -46.77 -6.11
N PRO A 703 26.48 -46.65 -4.78
CA PRO A 703 25.50 -47.48 -4.08
C PRO A 703 24.10 -47.25 -4.65
N GLU A 704 23.30 -48.32 -4.75
CA GLU A 704 21.95 -48.28 -5.34
C GLU A 704 21.04 -47.22 -4.70
N VAL A 705 21.13 -47.01 -3.38
CA VAL A 705 20.38 -45.98 -2.65
C VAL A 705 20.69 -44.56 -3.16
N VAL A 706 21.97 -44.31 -3.49
CA VAL A 706 22.44 -43.02 -3.99
C VAL A 706 22.09 -42.85 -5.46
N GLU A 707 22.36 -43.87 -6.28
CA GLU A 707 22.08 -43.86 -7.72
C GLU A 707 20.59 -43.62 -8.01
N ASN A 708 19.70 -44.37 -7.35
CA ASN A 708 18.26 -44.21 -7.51
C ASN A 708 17.77 -42.83 -7.06
N ARG A 709 18.35 -42.28 -5.99
CA ARG A 709 18.02 -40.94 -5.50
C ARG A 709 18.45 -39.86 -6.50
N LEU A 710 19.66 -39.93 -7.02
CA LEU A 710 20.19 -38.95 -7.98
C LEU A 710 19.42 -38.99 -9.29
N LYS A 711 19.14 -40.18 -9.83
CA LYS A 711 18.36 -40.33 -11.07
C LYS A 711 16.99 -39.68 -10.94
N LYS A 712 16.30 -39.89 -9.82
CA LYS A 712 15.00 -39.28 -9.54
C LYS A 712 15.09 -37.76 -9.43
N GLU A 713 16.04 -37.25 -8.66
CA GLU A 713 16.18 -35.81 -8.43
C GLU A 713 16.63 -35.06 -9.68
N LEU A 714 17.67 -35.53 -10.38
CA LEU A 714 18.20 -34.89 -11.58
C LEU A 714 17.15 -34.83 -12.70
N ASN A 715 16.40 -35.93 -12.92
CA ASN A 715 15.30 -35.92 -13.89
C ASN A 715 14.27 -34.85 -13.54
N ALA A 716 13.83 -34.77 -12.29
CA ALA A 716 12.86 -33.76 -11.86
C ALA A 716 13.40 -32.32 -11.98
N ILE A 717 14.68 -32.09 -11.68
CA ILE A 717 15.29 -30.76 -11.77
C ILE A 717 15.45 -30.32 -13.23
N ILE A 718 15.85 -31.23 -14.13
CA ILE A 718 16.11 -30.95 -15.54
C ILE A 718 14.80 -30.82 -16.31
N GLU A 719 13.88 -31.79 -16.22
CA GLU A 719 12.63 -31.80 -17.00
C GLU A 719 11.73 -30.58 -16.72
N HIS A 720 11.79 -30.04 -15.50
CA HIS A 720 11.02 -28.86 -15.10
C HIS A 720 11.80 -27.54 -15.20
N GLY A 721 13.04 -27.55 -15.72
CA GLY A 721 13.83 -26.34 -15.99
C GLY A 721 14.43 -25.66 -14.75
N TYR A 722 14.52 -26.35 -13.62
CA TYR A 722 15.04 -25.78 -12.36
C TYR A 722 16.57 -25.84 -12.22
N SER A 723 17.28 -26.45 -13.17
CA SER A 723 18.75 -26.52 -13.21
C SER A 723 19.41 -25.15 -13.04
N VAL A 724 18.80 -24.10 -13.59
CA VAL A 724 19.33 -22.73 -13.48
C VAL A 724 19.29 -22.23 -12.03
N LEU A 725 18.23 -22.52 -11.28
CA LEU A 725 18.09 -22.12 -9.87
C LEU A 725 19.21 -22.73 -9.01
N TYR A 726 19.44 -24.03 -9.20
CA TYR A 726 20.50 -24.75 -8.52
C TYR A 726 21.88 -24.15 -8.85
N LEU A 727 22.12 -23.85 -10.12
CA LEU A 727 23.39 -23.28 -10.55
C LEU A 727 23.64 -21.87 -9.98
N ILE A 728 22.59 -21.04 -9.89
CA ILE A 728 22.69 -19.72 -9.25
C ILE A 728 23.01 -19.86 -7.77
N ALA A 729 22.24 -20.69 -7.06
CA ALA A 729 22.42 -20.94 -5.63
C ALA A 729 23.83 -21.47 -5.34
N GLN A 730 24.32 -22.41 -6.14
CA GLN A 730 25.67 -22.95 -6.04
C GLN A 730 26.73 -21.84 -6.21
N LYS A 731 26.61 -21.02 -7.27
CA LYS A 731 27.55 -19.92 -7.51
C LYS A 731 27.56 -18.91 -6.37
N LEU A 732 26.39 -18.61 -5.79
CA LEU A 732 26.26 -17.73 -4.64
C LEU A 732 26.95 -18.28 -3.39
N VAL A 733 26.66 -19.54 -3.03
CA VAL A 733 27.24 -20.19 -1.85
C VAL A 733 28.76 -20.29 -1.98
N ARG A 734 29.24 -20.75 -3.15
CA ARG A 734 30.66 -20.83 -3.45
C ARG A 734 31.36 -19.47 -3.32
N LYS A 735 30.76 -18.42 -3.89
CA LYS A 735 31.33 -17.06 -3.84
C LYS A 735 31.39 -16.52 -2.40
N SER A 736 30.35 -16.76 -1.59
CA SER A 736 30.35 -16.39 -0.17
C SER A 736 31.43 -17.11 0.62
N ASN A 737 31.57 -18.42 0.41
CA ASN A 737 32.58 -19.24 1.07
C ASN A 737 34.02 -18.81 0.68
N GLU A 738 34.27 -18.49 -0.60
CA GLU A 738 35.54 -17.93 -1.09
C GLU A 738 35.88 -16.59 -0.42
N ASP A 739 34.87 -15.77 -0.13
CA ASP A 739 35.01 -14.49 0.58
C ASP A 739 35.07 -14.66 2.11
N GLY A 740 35.05 -15.90 2.63
CA GLY A 740 35.22 -16.22 4.05
C GLY A 740 33.95 -16.16 4.89
N TYR A 741 32.77 -16.14 4.25
CA TYR A 741 31.46 -16.15 4.90
C TYR A 741 30.73 -17.47 4.61
N VAL A 742 30.55 -18.30 5.65
CA VAL A 742 29.76 -19.54 5.56
C VAL A 742 28.30 -19.19 5.27
N VAL A 743 27.63 -19.98 4.43
CA VAL A 743 26.19 -19.81 4.16
C VAL A 743 25.42 -20.87 4.93
N GLY A 744 24.45 -20.43 5.74
CA GLY A 744 23.55 -21.34 6.43
C GLY A 744 22.49 -21.88 5.47
N SER A 745 22.22 -23.18 5.55
CA SER A 745 21.11 -23.81 4.81
C SER A 745 19.77 -23.41 5.41
N ARG A 746 18.73 -23.27 4.58
CA ARG A 746 17.37 -22.93 5.04
C ARG A 746 16.30 -23.56 4.15
N GLY A 747 15.13 -23.77 4.73
CA GLY A 747 13.93 -24.14 3.98
C GLY A 747 13.93 -25.61 3.54
N SER A 748 13.26 -25.92 2.44
CA SER A 748 13.12 -27.30 1.94
C SER A 748 14.23 -27.75 0.99
N VAL A 749 15.17 -26.89 0.58
CA VAL A 749 16.25 -27.29 -0.32
C VAL A 749 17.16 -28.38 0.30
N GLY A 750 17.23 -28.46 1.64
CA GLY A 750 17.88 -29.54 2.38
C GLY A 750 17.26 -30.93 2.19
N SER A 751 16.13 -31.03 1.51
CA SER A 751 15.54 -32.29 1.08
C SER A 751 16.16 -32.85 -0.21
N SER A 752 17.06 -32.12 -0.89
CA SER A 752 17.67 -32.54 -2.16
C SER A 752 19.11 -33.00 -2.00
N LEU A 753 19.39 -34.23 -2.43
CA LEU A 753 20.74 -34.80 -2.49
C LEU A 753 21.59 -34.07 -3.53
N VAL A 754 21.00 -33.68 -4.67
CA VAL A 754 21.66 -32.86 -5.68
C VAL A 754 22.15 -31.54 -5.06
N ALA A 755 21.30 -30.88 -4.25
CA ALA A 755 21.67 -29.64 -3.57
C ALA A 755 22.83 -29.85 -2.58
N TYR A 756 22.84 -30.97 -1.85
CA TYR A 756 23.92 -31.32 -0.92
C TYR A 756 25.25 -31.52 -1.65
N LEU A 757 25.24 -32.28 -2.75
CA LEU A 757 26.44 -32.58 -3.53
C LEU A 757 27.02 -31.35 -4.22
N LEU A 758 26.17 -30.41 -4.66
CA LEU A 758 26.61 -29.14 -5.21
C LEU A 758 27.09 -28.15 -4.14
N GLY A 759 26.91 -28.47 -2.85
CA GLY A 759 27.27 -27.60 -1.73
C GLY A 759 26.32 -26.41 -1.54
N ILE A 760 25.09 -26.50 -2.04
CA ILE A 760 24.03 -25.49 -1.83
C ILE A 760 23.48 -25.60 -0.40
N THR A 761 23.40 -26.83 0.11
CA THR A 761 22.95 -27.16 1.47
C THR A 761 23.94 -28.10 2.14
N GLU A 762 24.04 -28.02 3.46
CA GLU A 762 24.85 -28.94 4.26
C GLU A 762 24.06 -30.15 4.76
N VAL A 763 22.73 -30.13 4.58
CA VAL A 763 21.83 -31.20 5.01
C VAL A 763 21.88 -32.34 4.01
N ASN A 764 22.31 -33.52 4.43
CA ASN A 764 22.29 -34.74 3.63
C ASN A 764 20.95 -35.48 3.81
N PRO A 765 20.08 -35.54 2.80
CA PRO A 765 18.73 -36.08 2.96
C PRO A 765 18.65 -37.61 2.90
N LEU A 766 19.76 -38.31 2.64
CA LEU A 766 19.79 -39.77 2.59
C LEU A 766 19.44 -40.39 3.95
N PRO A 767 19.07 -41.69 4.00
CA PRO A 767 18.95 -42.41 5.26
C PRO A 767 20.25 -42.38 6.09
N PRO A 768 20.19 -42.57 7.41
CA PRO A 768 21.37 -42.65 8.27
C PRO A 768 22.40 -43.64 7.72
N HIS A 769 23.66 -43.21 7.59
CA HIS A 769 24.69 -44.05 7.00
C HIS A 769 26.09 -43.72 7.52
N TYR A 770 26.96 -44.73 7.43
CA TYR A 770 28.40 -44.57 7.55
C TYR A 770 29.05 -44.38 6.19
N ARG A 771 30.12 -43.58 6.14
CA ARG A 771 30.93 -43.35 4.94
C ARG A 771 32.41 -43.24 5.29
N CYS A 772 33.25 -43.98 4.59
CA CYS A 772 34.70 -43.90 4.78
C CYS A 772 35.30 -42.78 3.91
N PRO A 773 35.99 -41.78 4.49
CA PRO A 773 36.60 -40.71 3.71
C PRO A 773 37.84 -41.15 2.91
N LYS A 774 38.33 -42.39 3.12
CA LYS A 774 39.56 -42.91 2.49
C LYS A 774 39.28 -43.93 1.39
N CYS A 775 38.56 -45.01 1.71
CA CYS A 775 38.26 -46.08 0.74
C CYS A 775 36.83 -46.03 0.19
N LEU A 776 36.05 -44.99 0.53
CA LEU A 776 34.70 -44.75 0.05
C LEU A 776 33.68 -45.84 0.39
N HIS A 777 34.00 -46.76 1.31
CA HIS A 777 33.04 -47.74 1.82
C HIS A 777 31.84 -47.08 2.51
N THR A 778 30.65 -47.59 2.25
CA THR A 778 29.39 -47.06 2.81
C THR A 778 28.51 -48.16 3.40
N GLU A 779 27.75 -47.80 4.44
CA GLU A 779 26.77 -48.68 5.09
C GLU A 779 25.53 -47.87 5.47
N PHE A 780 24.39 -48.16 4.83
CA PHE A 780 23.11 -47.46 5.06
C PHE A 780 22.23 -48.22 6.06
N ILE A 781 21.54 -47.48 6.93
CA ILE A 781 20.60 -48.00 7.92
C ILE A 781 19.21 -47.49 7.58
N THR A 782 18.35 -48.39 7.11
CA THR A 782 17.02 -48.08 6.56
C THR A 782 15.87 -48.68 7.38
N ASP A 783 16.17 -49.36 8.48
CA ASP A 783 15.18 -50.02 9.36
C ASP A 783 14.43 -49.03 10.28
N GLY A 784 14.80 -47.75 10.27
CA GLY A 784 14.22 -46.69 11.10
C GLY A 784 14.68 -46.73 12.56
N SER A 785 15.73 -47.49 12.88
CA SER A 785 16.30 -47.55 14.24
C SER A 785 16.93 -46.25 14.71
N TYR A 786 17.45 -45.44 13.77
CA TYR A 786 18.02 -44.12 14.02
C TYR A 786 17.26 -43.04 13.26
N GLY A 787 17.00 -41.90 13.91
CA GLY A 787 16.34 -40.75 13.28
C GLY A 787 17.28 -39.80 12.53
N SER A 788 18.58 -39.88 12.80
CA SER A 788 19.65 -39.11 12.18
C SER A 788 20.96 -39.92 12.18
N GLY A 789 21.76 -39.77 11.13
CA GLY A 789 23.11 -40.32 11.03
C GLY A 789 24.04 -39.78 12.10
N PHE A 790 23.84 -38.54 12.59
CA PHE A 790 24.68 -37.99 13.65
C PHE A 790 24.52 -38.74 14.97
N ASP A 791 23.43 -39.47 15.16
CA ASP A 791 23.20 -40.31 16.35
C ASP A 791 23.92 -41.66 16.29
N LEU A 792 24.51 -42.01 15.14
CA LEU A 792 25.22 -43.28 14.98
C LEU A 792 26.47 -43.34 15.87
N PRO A 793 26.73 -44.48 16.53
CA PRO A 793 27.94 -44.66 17.34
C PRO A 793 29.20 -44.57 16.46
N ARG A 794 30.33 -44.21 17.07
CA ARG A 794 31.61 -44.20 16.36
C ARG A 794 31.96 -45.63 15.93
N LYS A 795 32.41 -45.78 14.68
CA LYS A 795 32.74 -47.07 14.06
C LYS A 795 33.96 -46.90 13.16
N GLU A 796 34.89 -47.83 13.21
CA GLU A 796 36.02 -47.88 12.29
C GLU A 796 35.63 -48.56 10.98
N CYS A 797 36.23 -48.13 9.87
CA CYS A 797 35.96 -48.71 8.56
C CYS A 797 36.43 -50.17 8.52
N PRO A 798 35.55 -51.12 8.15
CA PRO A 798 35.90 -52.53 8.11
C PRO A 798 36.94 -52.87 7.02
N ILE A 799 37.17 -51.97 6.06
CA ILE A 799 38.09 -52.19 4.93
C ILE A 799 39.48 -51.60 5.21
N CYS A 800 39.55 -50.36 5.72
CA CYS A 800 40.82 -49.63 5.83
C CYS A 800 41.14 -49.08 7.23
N GLY A 801 40.31 -49.38 8.24
CA GLY A 801 40.50 -48.97 9.63
C GLY A 801 40.34 -47.47 9.90
N THR A 802 40.01 -46.65 8.90
CA THR A 802 39.77 -45.21 9.09
C THR A 802 38.44 -45.00 9.80
N ASP A 803 38.35 -44.06 10.75
CA ASP A 803 37.07 -43.68 11.37
C ASP A 803 36.02 -43.35 10.30
N LEU A 804 34.84 -43.97 10.42
CA LEU A 804 33.74 -43.70 9.50
C LEU A 804 33.09 -42.36 9.85
N MET A 805 32.85 -41.55 8.82
CA MET A 805 31.94 -40.42 8.90
C MET A 805 30.51 -40.94 9.05
N ARG A 806 29.66 -40.11 9.67
CA ARG A 806 28.27 -40.43 10.00
C ARG A 806 27.40 -39.31 9.47
N ASP A 807 26.41 -39.62 8.65
CA ASP A 807 25.57 -38.61 8.00
C ASP A 807 24.21 -39.21 7.58
N GLY A 808 23.32 -38.40 7.03
CA GLY A 808 22.00 -38.80 6.54
C GLY A 808 20.88 -38.51 7.53
N GLN A 809 19.86 -37.79 7.07
CA GLN A 809 18.80 -37.23 7.91
C GLN A 809 17.42 -37.80 7.57
N ASP A 810 17.34 -38.74 6.62
CA ASP A 810 16.12 -39.40 6.16
C ASP A 810 15.01 -38.40 5.81
N ILE A 811 15.25 -37.63 4.74
CA ILE A 811 14.36 -36.57 4.27
C ILE A 811 13.92 -36.87 2.83
N PRO A 812 12.61 -36.95 2.57
CA PRO A 812 12.09 -37.21 1.23
C PRO A 812 12.22 -35.97 0.33
N PHE A 813 12.54 -36.19 -0.95
CA PHE A 813 12.76 -35.13 -1.94
C PHE A 813 11.46 -34.37 -2.27
N GLU A 814 10.33 -35.06 -2.21
CA GLU A 814 9.00 -34.57 -2.59
C GLU A 814 8.51 -33.44 -1.70
N VAL A 815 9.07 -33.30 -0.50
CA VAL A 815 8.84 -32.16 0.37
C VAL A 815 9.32 -30.85 -0.28
N PHE A 816 10.33 -30.94 -1.14
CA PHE A 816 10.84 -29.83 -1.94
C PHE A 816 10.00 -29.59 -3.20
N MET A 817 9.90 -30.57 -4.11
CA MET A 817 9.36 -30.39 -5.46
C MET A 817 8.04 -31.14 -5.76
N GLY A 818 7.43 -31.77 -4.76
CA GLY A 818 6.28 -32.65 -4.99
C GLY A 818 6.67 -33.95 -5.68
N PHE A 819 5.68 -34.76 -6.04
CA PHE A 819 5.89 -36.07 -6.68
C PHE A 819 6.07 -35.96 -8.20
N LYS A 820 5.49 -34.93 -8.82
CA LYS A 820 5.51 -34.71 -10.27
C LYS A 820 6.33 -33.50 -10.69
N GLY A 821 7.14 -32.92 -9.79
CA GLY A 821 7.84 -31.65 -10.05
C GLY A 821 6.90 -30.45 -10.26
N ASP A 822 5.63 -30.61 -9.90
CA ASP A 822 4.53 -29.65 -10.12
C ASP A 822 4.55 -28.47 -9.13
N LYS A 823 5.43 -28.54 -8.13
CA LYS A 823 5.65 -27.46 -7.17
C LYS A 823 6.91 -26.68 -7.53
N ILE A 824 6.75 -25.38 -7.70
CA ILE A 824 7.87 -24.44 -7.90
C ILE A 824 8.74 -24.44 -6.62
N PRO A 825 10.04 -24.76 -6.73
CA PRO A 825 10.96 -24.79 -5.60
C PRO A 825 11.41 -23.38 -5.18
N ASP A 826 11.44 -23.13 -3.87
CA ASP A 826 12.03 -21.92 -3.28
C ASP A 826 13.38 -22.29 -2.64
N ILE A 827 14.47 -21.66 -3.11
CA ILE A 827 15.82 -21.90 -2.58
C ILE A 827 16.17 -20.78 -1.60
N ASP A 828 16.02 -21.09 -0.32
CA ASP A 828 16.35 -20.19 0.79
C ASP A 828 17.81 -20.35 1.23
N LEU A 829 18.56 -19.24 1.27
CA LEU A 829 19.94 -19.23 1.74
C LEU A 829 20.13 -18.16 2.82
N ASN A 830 20.68 -18.56 3.97
CA ASN A 830 21.01 -17.65 5.07
C ASN A 830 22.46 -17.15 4.91
N PHE A 831 22.62 -15.94 4.41
CA PHE A 831 23.90 -15.23 4.38
C PHE A 831 24.11 -14.45 5.66
N SER A 832 25.37 -14.12 5.97
CA SER A 832 25.64 -13.10 6.98
C SER A 832 24.98 -11.77 6.58
N GLY A 833 24.37 -11.09 7.55
CA GLY A 833 23.84 -9.73 7.34
C GLY A 833 24.88 -8.76 6.77
N GLU A 834 26.17 -8.95 7.09
CA GLU A 834 27.28 -8.17 6.54
C GLU A 834 27.56 -8.45 5.05
N TYR A 835 27.20 -9.64 4.58
CA TYR A 835 27.50 -10.12 3.23
C TYR A 835 26.32 -10.00 2.27
N GLN A 836 25.09 -9.90 2.78
CA GLN A 836 23.85 -9.87 1.99
C GLN A 836 23.92 -8.89 0.79
N SER A 837 24.37 -7.65 1.02
CA SER A 837 24.47 -6.65 -0.06
C SER A 837 25.51 -7.00 -1.12
N ARG A 838 26.56 -7.75 -0.80
CA ARG A 838 27.56 -8.24 -1.77
C ARG A 838 26.99 -9.37 -2.61
N ALA A 839 26.24 -10.28 -1.99
CA ALA A 839 25.52 -11.35 -2.68
C ALA A 839 24.51 -10.79 -3.70
N HIS A 840 23.78 -9.73 -3.34
CA HIS A 840 22.88 -9.03 -4.28
C HIS A 840 23.62 -8.48 -5.50
N LYS A 841 24.72 -7.74 -5.28
CA LYS A 841 25.55 -7.20 -6.37
C LYS A 841 26.15 -8.29 -7.27
N TYR A 842 26.42 -9.46 -6.72
CA TYR A 842 26.90 -10.60 -7.50
C TYR A 842 25.81 -11.11 -8.46
N ILE A 843 24.56 -11.18 -8.02
CA ILE A 843 23.42 -11.53 -8.89
C ILE A 843 23.20 -10.48 -9.97
N GLU A 844 23.26 -9.20 -9.63
CA GLU A 844 23.20 -8.11 -10.61
C GLU A 844 24.32 -8.23 -11.67
N LYS A 845 25.52 -8.69 -11.28
CA LYS A 845 26.62 -8.93 -12.22
C LYS A 845 26.38 -10.15 -13.12
N LEU A 846 25.70 -11.19 -12.63
CA LEU A 846 25.41 -12.41 -13.39
C LEU A 846 24.31 -12.18 -14.44
N PHE A 847 23.24 -11.50 -14.07
CA PHE A 847 22.06 -11.34 -14.92
C PHE A 847 21.93 -9.96 -15.59
N GLY A 848 22.63 -8.97 -15.06
CA GLY A 848 22.48 -7.57 -15.46
C GLY A 848 21.52 -6.85 -14.51
N LYS A 849 21.83 -5.59 -14.20
CA LYS A 849 21.06 -4.76 -13.27
C LYS A 849 19.60 -4.58 -13.70
N GLU A 850 19.33 -4.60 -15.00
CA GLU A 850 17.98 -4.45 -15.58
C GLU A 850 17.13 -5.72 -15.48
N HIS A 851 17.70 -6.86 -15.09
CA HIS A 851 17.00 -8.15 -14.96
C HIS A 851 16.87 -8.60 -13.49
N VAL A 852 17.26 -7.77 -12.54
CA VAL A 852 17.26 -8.10 -11.10
C VAL A 852 16.56 -7.00 -10.34
N PHE A 853 15.47 -7.36 -9.67
CA PHE A 853 14.65 -6.43 -8.90
C PHE A 853 14.46 -6.98 -7.49
N ARG A 854 14.34 -6.11 -6.49
CA ARG A 854 13.92 -6.57 -5.16
C ARG A 854 12.41 -6.80 -5.18
N ALA A 855 11.92 -7.84 -4.52
CA ALA A 855 10.47 -8.00 -4.39
C ALA A 855 9.89 -6.81 -3.60
N GLY A 856 8.87 -6.16 -4.17
CA GLY A 856 8.14 -5.08 -3.52
C GLY A 856 7.23 -5.59 -2.42
N THR A 857 6.93 -4.72 -1.44
CA THR A 857 5.89 -5.00 -0.45
C THR A 857 4.92 -3.82 -0.35
N ILE A 858 3.64 -4.12 -0.12
CA ILE A 858 2.60 -3.12 0.08
C ILE A 858 2.32 -3.04 1.58
N SER A 859 2.56 -1.87 2.17
CA SER A 859 2.27 -1.62 3.58
C SER A 859 0.90 -0.99 3.74
N THR A 860 -0.01 -1.73 4.36
CA THR A 860 -1.38 -1.30 4.61
C THR A 860 -1.56 -0.76 6.04
N VAL A 861 -2.70 -0.12 6.29
CA VAL A 861 -3.13 0.27 7.64
C VAL A 861 -3.45 -1.00 8.43
N ALA A 862 -2.56 -1.36 9.35
CA ALA A 862 -2.81 -2.44 10.30
C ALA A 862 -3.78 -2.01 11.40
N GLU A 863 -4.44 -2.99 12.04
CA GLU A 863 -5.46 -2.80 13.08
C GLU A 863 -5.07 -1.74 14.14
N ARG A 864 -3.89 -1.86 14.75
CA ARG A 864 -3.42 -0.90 15.76
C ARG A 864 -3.31 0.55 15.23
N SER A 865 -2.91 0.70 13.97
CA SER A 865 -2.83 2.02 13.33
C SER A 865 -4.23 2.57 13.01
N ALA A 866 -5.15 1.69 12.59
CA ALA A 866 -6.54 2.05 12.34
C ALA A 866 -7.21 2.65 13.59
N PHE A 867 -7.07 2.02 14.76
CA PHE A 867 -7.53 2.60 16.03
C PHE A 867 -6.92 3.98 16.32
N GLY A 868 -5.66 4.21 15.94
CA GLY A 868 -5.01 5.52 16.06
C GLY A 868 -5.64 6.58 15.16
N TYR A 869 -6.02 6.22 13.93
CA TYR A 869 -6.68 7.13 12.98
C TYR A 869 -8.06 7.52 13.47
N VAL A 870 -8.84 6.55 13.98
CA VAL A 870 -10.15 6.82 14.56
C VAL A 870 -10.04 7.76 15.77
N LYS A 871 -9.07 7.54 16.66
CA LYS A 871 -8.85 8.45 17.81
C LYS A 871 -8.53 9.88 17.39
N LYS A 872 -7.71 10.07 16.36
CA LYS A 872 -7.41 11.39 15.81
C LYS A 872 -8.66 12.05 15.21
N TYR A 873 -9.56 11.27 14.63
CA TYR A 873 -10.88 11.74 14.20
C TYR A 873 -11.77 12.14 15.39
N GLU A 874 -11.84 11.34 16.46
CA GLU A 874 -12.56 11.70 17.70
C GLU A 874 -12.07 13.02 18.30
N GLU A 875 -10.75 13.22 18.36
CA GLU A 875 -10.12 14.44 18.86
C GLU A 875 -10.52 15.68 18.05
N LYS A 876 -10.61 15.55 16.72
CA LYS A 876 -10.99 16.66 15.83
C LYS A 876 -12.47 16.99 15.86
N GLU A 877 -13.31 15.97 15.95
CA GLU A 877 -14.75 16.13 16.07
C GLU A 877 -15.16 16.66 17.45
N GLY A 878 -14.28 16.58 18.45
CA GLY A 878 -14.58 17.00 19.82
C GLY A 878 -15.62 16.10 20.51
N ARG A 879 -15.85 14.88 19.99
CA ARG A 879 -16.82 13.91 20.53
C ARG A 879 -16.14 12.55 20.71
N LYS A 880 -16.44 11.91 21.84
CA LYS A 880 -16.01 10.53 22.10
C LYS A 880 -17.00 9.57 21.44
N LEU A 881 -16.51 8.68 20.61
CA LEU A 881 -17.29 7.60 19.99
C LEU A 881 -17.36 6.40 20.94
N ARG A 882 -18.38 5.55 20.75
CA ARG A 882 -18.49 4.29 21.50
C ARG A 882 -17.44 3.31 21.00
N SER A 883 -16.93 2.42 21.86
CA SER A 883 -15.97 1.37 21.46
C SER A 883 -16.39 0.57 20.24
N SER A 884 -17.69 0.27 20.11
CA SER A 884 -18.22 -0.48 18.96
C SER A 884 -18.10 0.33 17.67
N GLU A 885 -18.32 1.65 17.72
CA GLU A 885 -18.17 2.51 16.56
C GLU A 885 -16.69 2.70 16.22
N VAL A 886 -15.83 2.82 17.24
CA VAL A 886 -14.38 2.84 17.05
C VAL A 886 -13.90 1.56 16.37
N LEU A 887 -14.40 0.40 16.80
CA LEU A 887 -14.09 -0.90 16.22
C LEU A 887 -14.58 -0.97 14.76
N ARG A 888 -15.83 -0.59 14.47
CA ARG A 888 -16.38 -0.57 13.10
C ARG A 888 -15.52 0.27 12.17
N LEU A 889 -15.25 1.52 12.54
CA LEU A 889 -14.45 2.43 11.72
C LEU A 889 -13.02 1.90 11.53
N ALA A 890 -12.40 1.35 12.58
CA ALA A 890 -11.07 0.77 12.51
C ALA A 890 -11.01 -0.47 11.59
N MET A 891 -12.01 -1.37 11.67
CA MET A 891 -12.10 -2.53 10.79
C MET A 891 -12.21 -2.13 9.32
N ARG A 892 -13.03 -1.11 9.00
CA ARG A 892 -13.27 -0.71 7.60
C ARG A 892 -12.08 -0.01 6.94
N ILE A 893 -11.26 0.72 7.71
CA ILE A 893 -10.02 1.33 7.17
C ILE A 893 -8.81 0.38 7.19
N THR A 894 -8.93 -0.78 7.84
CA THR A 894 -7.86 -1.79 7.86
C THR A 894 -7.66 -2.35 6.44
N GLY A 895 -6.41 -2.53 6.04
CA GLY A 895 -6.05 -2.99 4.70
C GLY A 895 -5.92 -1.87 3.65
N VAL A 896 -6.34 -0.65 3.95
CA VAL A 896 -6.09 0.51 3.06
C VAL A 896 -4.57 0.70 2.90
N LYS A 897 -4.10 0.86 1.67
CA LYS A 897 -2.68 1.10 1.39
C LYS A 897 -2.22 2.40 2.03
N ARG A 898 -1.05 2.35 2.67
CA ARG A 898 -0.37 3.52 3.25
C ARG A 898 0.91 3.86 2.52
N THR A 899 1.77 2.88 2.26
CA THR A 899 3.07 3.08 1.59
C THR A 899 3.55 1.77 0.97
N THR A 900 4.70 1.78 0.32
CA THR A 900 5.38 0.59 -0.19
C THR A 900 6.72 0.36 0.53
N GLY A 901 7.24 -0.85 0.43
CA GLY A 901 8.50 -1.27 1.02
C GLY A 901 9.23 -2.27 0.15
N GLN A 902 10.20 -2.96 0.74
CA GLN A 902 11.00 -3.98 0.07
C GLN A 902 11.00 -5.28 0.87
N HIS A 903 11.05 -6.41 0.17
CA HIS A 903 11.27 -7.71 0.79
C HIS A 903 12.66 -7.77 1.44
N PRO A 904 12.81 -8.37 2.63
CA PRO A 904 14.08 -8.40 3.35
C PRO A 904 15.26 -8.98 2.56
N GLY A 905 15.02 -9.99 1.70
CA GLY A 905 16.07 -10.64 0.92
C GLY A 905 15.65 -11.18 -0.45
N GLY A 906 14.41 -10.94 -0.87
CA GLY A 906 13.86 -11.54 -2.09
C GLY A 906 14.29 -10.76 -3.32
N LEU A 907 15.02 -11.42 -4.20
CA LEU A 907 15.36 -10.92 -5.53
C LEU A 907 14.54 -11.65 -6.58
N MET A 908 13.84 -10.88 -7.39
CA MET A 908 13.13 -11.34 -8.58
C MET A 908 14.08 -11.27 -9.77
N ILE A 909 14.20 -12.38 -10.51
CA ILE A 909 15.09 -12.49 -11.67
C ILE A 909 14.26 -12.63 -12.94
N VAL A 910 14.41 -11.67 -13.85
CA VAL A 910 13.73 -11.66 -15.15
C VAL A 910 14.61 -12.38 -16.17
N PRO A 911 14.06 -13.27 -17.02
CA PRO A 911 14.78 -13.84 -18.15
C PRO A 911 15.37 -12.77 -19.07
N LYS A 912 16.49 -13.09 -19.75
CA LYS A 912 17.19 -12.11 -20.61
C LYS A 912 16.45 -11.76 -21.89
N ASP A 913 15.55 -12.64 -22.33
CA ASP A 913 14.70 -12.53 -23.50
C ASP A 913 13.33 -11.90 -23.20
N MET A 914 13.09 -11.51 -21.94
CA MET A 914 11.85 -10.89 -21.48
C MET A 914 12.13 -9.56 -20.78
N ASP A 915 11.08 -8.74 -20.65
CA ASP A 915 11.13 -7.46 -19.96
C ASP A 915 10.34 -7.54 -18.64
N ILE A 916 10.75 -6.78 -17.61
CA ILE A 916 10.03 -6.78 -16.34
C ILE A 916 8.56 -6.36 -16.49
N HIS A 917 8.26 -5.48 -17.45
CA HIS A 917 6.91 -4.99 -17.73
C HIS A 917 6.04 -6.03 -18.46
N ASP A 918 6.56 -7.23 -18.78
CA ASP A 918 5.73 -8.38 -19.14
C ASP A 918 5.05 -8.99 -17.89
N PHE A 919 5.51 -8.63 -16.68
CA PHE A 919 5.04 -9.19 -15.41
C PHE A 919 4.50 -8.12 -14.45
N THR A 920 5.20 -7.00 -14.31
CA THR A 920 4.88 -5.98 -13.30
C THR A 920 5.56 -4.65 -13.59
N PRO A 921 4.96 -3.51 -13.23
CA PRO A 921 5.71 -2.25 -13.16
C PRO A 921 6.83 -2.32 -12.10
N VAL A 922 7.69 -1.30 -12.08
CA VAL A 922 8.78 -1.18 -11.11
C VAL A 922 8.79 0.19 -10.45
N GLN A 923 9.18 0.26 -9.19
CA GLN A 923 9.20 1.51 -8.44
C GLN A 923 10.39 1.58 -7.46
N TYR A 924 10.55 2.72 -6.80
CA TYR A 924 11.36 2.80 -5.59
C TYR A 924 10.51 2.40 -4.36
N PRO A 925 11.09 1.70 -3.37
CA PRO A 925 10.41 1.40 -2.12
C PRO A 925 10.15 2.72 -1.38
N ALA A 926 8.92 2.92 -0.90
CA ALA A 926 8.46 4.18 -0.30
C ALA A 926 8.69 5.43 -1.18
N ASN A 927 8.84 5.26 -2.49
CA ASN A 927 9.22 6.30 -3.46
C ASN A 927 10.55 7.01 -3.12
N ASP A 928 11.45 6.35 -2.39
CA ASP A 928 12.78 6.89 -2.06
C ASP A 928 13.79 6.60 -3.17
N SER A 929 13.95 7.56 -4.09
CA SER A 929 14.96 7.50 -5.16
C SER A 929 16.40 7.42 -4.67
N LYS A 930 16.69 7.82 -3.43
CA LYS A 930 18.05 7.75 -2.86
C LYS A 930 18.44 6.34 -2.44
N SER A 931 17.47 5.43 -2.28
CA SER A 931 17.73 4.04 -1.93
C SER A 931 18.57 3.32 -2.99
N GLY A 932 18.44 3.73 -4.27
CA GLY A 932 19.09 3.07 -5.40
C GLY A 932 18.56 1.66 -5.71
N VAL A 933 17.58 1.18 -4.94
CA VAL A 933 16.98 -0.15 -5.06
C VAL A 933 15.67 -0.04 -5.83
N ARG A 934 15.55 -0.79 -6.92
CA ARG A 934 14.27 -0.93 -7.64
C ARG A 934 13.52 -2.13 -7.10
N THR A 935 12.23 -1.94 -6.84
CA THR A 935 11.31 -3.01 -6.44
C THR A 935 10.26 -3.29 -7.49
N THR A 936 9.76 -4.52 -7.55
CA THR A 936 8.51 -4.81 -8.25
C THR A 936 7.38 -3.97 -7.68
N HIS A 937 6.44 -3.55 -8.53
CA HIS A 937 5.26 -2.78 -8.11
C HIS A 937 4.19 -3.68 -7.51
N PHE A 938 4.06 -4.89 -8.06
CA PHE A 938 3.34 -6.00 -7.44
C PHE A 938 4.15 -6.61 -6.32
N ASP A 939 3.44 -7.11 -5.31
CA ASP A 939 4.05 -7.95 -4.29
C ASP A 939 4.44 -9.32 -4.86
N TYR A 940 5.27 -10.04 -4.12
CA TYR A 940 5.75 -11.36 -4.53
C TYR A 940 4.61 -12.36 -4.76
N GLU A 941 3.62 -12.38 -3.88
CA GLU A 941 2.50 -13.34 -3.95
C GLU A 941 1.73 -13.22 -5.27
N SER A 942 1.65 -12.00 -5.82
CA SER A 942 0.99 -11.75 -7.11
C SER A 942 1.75 -12.31 -8.31
N ILE A 943 3.08 -12.47 -8.25
CA ILE A 943 3.95 -12.87 -9.38
C ILE A 943 4.74 -14.15 -9.12
N HIS A 944 4.43 -14.87 -8.02
CA HIS A 944 5.21 -16.04 -7.57
C HIS A 944 5.16 -17.22 -8.54
N ASP A 945 4.11 -17.31 -9.35
CA ASP A 945 3.94 -18.35 -10.36
C ASP A 945 4.64 -18.00 -11.69
N ASP A 946 4.97 -16.73 -11.92
CA ASP A 946 5.50 -16.24 -13.19
C ASP A 946 7.02 -16.00 -13.17
N LEU A 947 7.56 -15.50 -12.05
CA LEU A 947 8.98 -15.15 -11.92
C LEU A 947 9.69 -15.90 -10.80
N VAL A 948 10.96 -16.20 -11.07
CA VAL A 948 11.86 -16.80 -10.08
C VAL A 948 12.22 -15.79 -9.00
N LYS A 949 12.06 -16.22 -7.74
CA LYS A 949 12.60 -15.56 -6.56
C LYS A 949 13.83 -16.31 -6.03
N ILE A 950 14.86 -15.57 -5.63
CA ILE A 950 15.96 -16.08 -4.81
C ILE A 950 15.97 -15.29 -3.50
N ASP A 951 15.81 -15.99 -2.38
CA ASP A 951 15.84 -15.39 -1.05
C ASP A 951 17.27 -15.41 -0.48
N ILE A 952 17.92 -14.25 -0.59
CA ILE A 952 19.23 -13.97 0.00
C ILE A 952 18.97 -13.31 1.35
N LEU A 953 18.75 -14.11 2.39
CA LEU A 953 18.36 -13.60 3.70
C LEU A 953 19.59 -13.28 4.54
N GLY A 954 19.58 -12.12 5.22
CA GLY A 954 20.55 -11.81 6.26
C GLY A 954 20.19 -12.54 7.54
N HIS A 955 21.14 -13.29 8.10
CA HIS A 955 20.99 -14.04 9.34
C HIS A 955 22.24 -13.87 10.23
N ASP A 956 22.05 -13.96 11.54
CA ASP A 956 23.12 -13.76 12.52
C ASP A 956 23.98 -15.02 12.72
N ASP A 957 23.41 -16.23 12.63
CA ASP A 957 24.17 -17.49 12.78
C ASP A 957 25.44 -17.55 11.90
N PRO A 958 25.39 -17.28 10.58
CA PRO A 958 26.61 -17.19 9.75
C PRO A 958 27.64 -16.19 10.28
N THR A 959 27.16 -15.06 10.80
CA THR A 959 28.00 -14.00 11.36
C THR A 959 28.67 -14.46 12.65
N PHE A 960 27.93 -15.12 13.54
CA PHE A 960 28.48 -15.68 14.79
C PHE A 960 29.47 -16.80 14.53
N ILE A 961 29.16 -17.72 13.61
CA ILE A 961 30.08 -18.81 13.24
C ILE A 961 31.37 -18.25 12.65
N LYS A 962 31.27 -17.24 11.79
CA LYS A 962 32.45 -16.55 11.25
C LYS A 962 33.28 -15.91 12.37
N MET A 963 32.64 -15.16 13.26
CA MET A 963 33.31 -14.53 14.39
C MET A 963 34.01 -15.57 15.28
N LEU A 964 33.35 -16.68 15.61
CA LEU A 964 33.92 -17.76 16.41
C LEU A 964 35.11 -18.42 15.71
N LYS A 965 35.02 -18.68 14.40
CA LYS A 965 36.13 -19.18 13.59
C LYS A 965 37.31 -18.23 13.60
N ASP A 966 37.06 -16.94 13.39
CA ASP A 966 38.10 -15.91 13.31
C ASP A 966 38.80 -15.70 14.67
N ILE A 967 38.08 -15.90 15.79
CA ILE A 967 38.65 -15.82 17.15
C ILE A 967 39.40 -17.10 17.56
N THR A 968 38.84 -18.27 17.28
CA THR A 968 39.34 -19.55 17.81
C THR A 968 40.27 -20.28 16.85
N GLY A 969 40.22 -19.96 15.55
CA GLY A 969 40.87 -20.71 14.48
C GLY A 969 40.24 -22.07 14.19
N VAL A 970 39.16 -22.44 14.90
CA VAL A 970 38.47 -23.73 14.73
C VAL A 970 37.60 -23.68 13.48
N ASP A 971 37.74 -24.70 12.62
CA ASP A 971 36.90 -24.86 11.43
C ASP A 971 35.52 -25.42 11.84
N PRO A 972 34.44 -24.63 11.73
CA PRO A 972 33.10 -25.05 12.16
C PRO A 972 32.58 -26.28 11.40
N MET A 973 33.09 -26.52 10.18
CA MET A 973 32.72 -27.66 9.35
C MET A 973 33.30 -28.99 9.84
N LYS A 974 34.24 -28.96 10.80
CA LYS A 974 34.91 -30.14 11.36
C LYS A 974 34.43 -30.50 12.77
N ILE A 975 33.44 -29.80 13.30
CA ILE A 975 32.86 -30.07 14.62
C ILE A 975 32.13 -31.44 14.59
N ASP A 976 32.39 -32.28 15.59
CA ASP A 976 31.70 -33.58 15.73
C ASP A 976 30.27 -33.36 16.24
N MET A 977 29.28 -33.61 15.38
CA MET A 977 27.85 -33.49 15.68
C MET A 977 27.32 -34.50 16.71
N ASN A 978 28.16 -35.43 17.19
CA ASN A 978 27.85 -36.37 18.27
C ASN A 978 28.66 -36.05 19.55
N ASP A 979 29.21 -34.84 19.71
CA ASP A 979 29.89 -34.51 20.97
C ASP A 979 28.91 -34.58 22.16
N ARG A 980 29.17 -35.50 23.08
CA ARG A 980 28.28 -35.78 24.21
C ARG A 980 28.26 -34.65 25.24
N ALA A 981 29.35 -33.89 25.37
CA ALA A 981 29.40 -32.76 26.28
C ALA A 981 28.52 -31.61 25.77
N THR A 982 28.67 -31.26 24.48
CA THR A 982 27.81 -30.30 23.78
C THR A 982 26.34 -30.73 23.83
N LEU A 983 26.02 -31.98 23.46
CA LEU A 983 24.63 -32.46 23.51
C LEU A 983 24.01 -32.38 24.91
N SER A 984 24.82 -32.58 25.96
CA SER A 984 24.33 -32.53 27.34
C SER A 984 23.90 -31.12 27.79
N ILE A 985 24.35 -30.05 27.13
CA ILE A 985 23.93 -28.68 27.50
C ILE A 985 22.42 -28.47 27.27
N PHE A 986 21.84 -29.18 26.29
CA PHE A 986 20.42 -29.10 25.97
C PHE A 986 19.52 -29.77 27.01
N SER A 987 20.08 -30.51 27.97
CA SER A 987 19.33 -31.17 29.04
C SER A 987 19.88 -30.89 30.45
N SER A 988 21.03 -30.21 30.56
CA SER A 988 21.69 -29.93 31.83
C SER A 988 22.70 -28.78 31.76
N VAL A 989 22.99 -28.15 32.89
CA VAL A 989 24.11 -27.19 33.03
C VAL A 989 25.45 -27.83 33.44
N LYS A 990 25.48 -29.16 33.67
CA LYS A 990 26.65 -29.85 34.25
C LYS A 990 27.94 -29.67 33.42
N ALA A 991 27.85 -29.75 32.08
CA ALA A 991 29.01 -29.61 31.21
C ALA A 991 29.64 -28.20 31.26
N LEU A 992 28.84 -27.17 31.56
CA LEU A 992 29.28 -25.78 31.63
C LEU A 992 30.01 -25.41 32.93
N LYS A 993 29.98 -26.29 33.94
CA LYS A 993 30.62 -26.06 35.26
C LYS A 993 30.29 -24.68 35.87
N LEU A 994 29.02 -24.28 35.79
CA LEU A 994 28.55 -22.95 36.22
C LEU A 994 28.70 -22.73 37.74
N LYS A 995 28.97 -21.47 38.12
CA LYS A 995 29.06 -21.00 39.52
C LYS A 995 27.65 -20.75 40.12
N SER A 996 27.55 -20.73 41.45
CA SER A 996 26.28 -20.66 42.22
C SER A 996 25.31 -19.53 41.85
N LYS A 997 25.78 -18.43 41.25
CA LYS A 997 24.94 -17.29 40.83
C LYS A 997 23.96 -17.59 39.68
N PHE A 998 24.00 -18.79 39.09
CA PHE A 998 23.10 -19.25 38.02
C PHE A 998 22.21 -20.42 38.46
N ALA A 999 21.91 -20.55 39.76
CA ALA A 999 21.19 -21.68 40.32
C ALA A 999 19.81 -21.94 39.69
N ASP A 1000 19.15 -20.91 39.19
CA ASP A 1000 17.80 -21.02 38.59
C ASP A 1000 17.81 -21.52 37.13
N VAL A 1001 18.99 -21.69 36.52
CA VAL A 1001 19.14 -22.17 35.13
C VAL A 1001 19.36 -23.69 35.13
N LYS A 1002 18.40 -24.46 34.59
CA LYS A 1002 18.49 -25.93 34.58
C LYS A 1002 19.08 -26.55 33.30
N VAL A 1003 19.02 -25.83 32.18
CA VAL A 1003 19.60 -26.20 30.87
C VAL A 1003 20.61 -25.15 30.40
N GLY A 1004 21.66 -25.58 29.72
CA GLY A 1004 22.81 -24.78 29.32
C GLY A 1004 22.70 -24.01 28.00
N THR A 1005 21.49 -23.74 27.50
CA THR A 1005 21.27 -23.21 26.13
C THR A 1005 21.09 -21.69 26.06
N LEU A 1006 21.38 -20.94 27.13
CA LEU A 1006 21.31 -19.47 27.10
C LEU A 1006 22.25 -18.91 26.03
N GLY A 1007 21.70 -18.11 25.11
CA GLY A 1007 22.46 -17.53 24.00
C GLY A 1007 22.62 -18.43 22.77
N ILE A 1008 22.17 -19.70 22.84
CA ILE A 1008 22.14 -20.60 21.68
C ILE A 1008 20.93 -20.23 20.81
N PRO A 1009 21.09 -20.04 19.47
CA PRO A 1009 19.98 -19.75 18.57
C PRO A 1009 18.86 -20.77 18.71
N GLU A 1010 17.61 -20.29 18.63
CA GLU A 1010 16.36 -21.03 18.91
C GLU A 1010 16.21 -21.55 20.36
N PHE A 1011 17.19 -22.29 20.86
CA PHE A 1011 17.15 -23.01 22.13
C PHE A 1011 17.34 -22.13 23.37
N GLY A 1012 17.71 -20.85 23.22
CA GLY A 1012 17.92 -19.92 24.33
C GLY A 1012 16.65 -19.25 24.86
N THR A 1013 15.54 -19.29 24.12
CA THR A 1013 14.30 -18.63 24.53
C THR A 1013 13.70 -19.27 25.79
N GLN A 1014 12.94 -18.51 26.59
CA GLN A 1014 12.31 -19.06 27.80
C GLN A 1014 11.36 -20.21 27.47
N PHE A 1015 10.60 -20.08 26.38
CA PHE A 1015 9.67 -21.10 25.90
C PHE A 1015 10.39 -22.42 25.56
N VAL A 1016 11.46 -22.35 24.77
CA VAL A 1016 12.20 -23.56 24.36
C VAL A 1016 12.97 -24.16 25.52
N ARG A 1017 13.56 -23.35 26.40
CA ARG A 1017 14.22 -23.87 27.62
C ARG A 1017 13.27 -24.65 28.52
N GLN A 1018 12.03 -24.19 28.68
CA GLN A 1018 11.01 -24.97 29.41
C GLN A 1018 10.69 -26.29 28.70
N MET A 1019 10.57 -26.27 27.36
CA MET A 1019 10.38 -27.48 26.57
C MET A 1019 11.53 -28.49 26.75
N LEU A 1020 12.78 -28.02 26.75
CA LEU A 1020 13.98 -28.83 27.01
C LEU A 1020 13.99 -29.42 28.42
N GLU A 1021 13.57 -28.66 29.43
CA GLU A 1021 13.45 -29.15 30.81
C GLU A 1021 12.43 -30.27 30.95
N GLU A 1022 11.31 -30.17 30.22
CA GLU A 1022 10.22 -31.16 30.22
C GLU A 1022 10.59 -32.41 29.40
N THR A 1023 11.30 -32.26 28.28
CA THR A 1023 11.58 -33.34 27.31
C THR A 1023 12.94 -34.02 27.47
N LYS A 1024 13.94 -33.30 28.00
CA LYS A 1024 15.33 -33.76 28.22
C LYS A 1024 15.91 -34.53 27.01
N PRO A 1025 16.10 -33.84 25.86
CA PRO A 1025 16.59 -34.49 24.65
C PRO A 1025 17.97 -35.13 24.87
N SER A 1026 18.19 -36.26 24.21
CA SER A 1026 19.36 -37.14 24.42
C SER A 1026 20.11 -37.50 23.14
N SER A 1027 19.61 -37.03 22.00
CA SER A 1027 20.11 -37.30 20.65
C SER A 1027 19.96 -36.06 19.76
N PHE A 1028 20.70 -36.00 18.66
CA PHE A 1028 20.57 -34.96 17.64
C PHE A 1028 19.16 -34.99 17.04
N ALA A 1029 18.63 -36.17 16.73
CA ALA A 1029 17.25 -36.31 16.26
C ALA A 1029 16.22 -35.74 17.24
N ASP A 1030 16.42 -35.88 18.57
CA ASP A 1030 15.53 -35.25 19.55
C ASP A 1030 15.59 -33.72 19.44
N LEU A 1031 16.78 -33.12 19.25
CA LEU A 1031 16.93 -31.68 19.06
C LEU A 1031 16.20 -31.18 17.82
N VAL A 1032 16.28 -31.92 16.71
CA VAL A 1032 15.53 -31.62 15.48
C VAL A 1032 14.03 -31.61 15.74
N ARG A 1033 13.54 -32.58 16.52
CA ARG A 1033 12.11 -32.64 16.90
C ARG A 1033 11.71 -31.49 17.81
N ILE A 1034 12.55 -31.12 18.77
CA ILE A 1034 12.31 -29.94 19.62
C ILE A 1034 12.28 -28.66 18.78
N SER A 1035 13.21 -28.50 17.84
CA SER A 1035 13.21 -27.37 16.91
C SER A 1035 11.91 -27.29 16.11
N GLY A 1036 11.38 -28.41 15.61
CA GLY A 1036 10.08 -28.43 14.95
C GLY A 1036 8.91 -28.07 15.88
N LEU A 1037 8.90 -28.62 17.09
CA LEU A 1037 7.84 -28.41 18.09
C LEU A 1037 7.80 -26.99 18.67
N SER A 1038 8.95 -26.32 18.74
CA SER A 1038 9.04 -24.96 19.26
C SER A 1038 8.53 -23.88 18.31
N HIS A 1039 8.23 -24.24 17.07
CA HIS A 1039 7.85 -23.30 16.02
C HIS A 1039 6.44 -23.58 15.50
N GLY A 1040 5.57 -22.57 15.60
CA GLY A 1040 4.19 -22.63 15.14
C GLY A 1040 3.16 -22.64 16.28
N THR A 1041 2.06 -21.91 16.08
CA THR A 1041 0.93 -21.88 17.01
C THR A 1041 0.24 -23.24 17.06
N ASP A 1042 -0.13 -23.67 18.26
CA ASP A 1042 -0.81 -24.95 18.55
C ASP A 1042 -0.05 -26.22 18.09
N VAL A 1043 1.29 -26.13 17.99
CA VAL A 1043 2.16 -27.30 17.76
C VAL A 1043 2.52 -27.98 19.10
N TRP A 1044 3.10 -27.21 20.04
CA TRP A 1044 3.46 -27.70 21.38
C TRP A 1044 2.32 -27.51 22.40
N LEU A 1045 1.98 -26.25 22.68
CA LEU A 1045 0.90 -25.90 23.62
C LEU A 1045 -0.44 -26.33 23.05
N ASN A 1046 -1.33 -26.83 23.92
CA ASN A 1046 -2.65 -27.36 23.55
C ASN A 1046 -2.62 -28.54 22.55
N ASN A 1047 -1.47 -29.18 22.35
CA ASN A 1047 -1.30 -30.25 21.37
C ASN A 1047 -0.22 -31.27 21.82
N ALA A 1048 0.99 -31.24 21.25
CA ALA A 1048 2.01 -32.27 21.50
C ALA A 1048 2.39 -32.41 22.97
N ARG A 1049 2.45 -31.30 23.71
CA ARG A 1049 2.74 -31.30 25.15
C ARG A 1049 1.73 -32.16 25.92
N ASP A 1050 0.44 -31.97 25.66
CA ASP A 1050 -0.63 -32.66 26.39
C ASP A 1050 -0.62 -34.16 26.06
N LEU A 1051 -0.28 -34.53 24.82
CA LEU A 1051 -0.13 -35.91 24.40
C LEU A 1051 1.04 -36.61 25.13
N ILE A 1052 2.16 -35.90 25.30
CA ILE A 1052 3.35 -36.40 26.00
C ILE A 1052 3.08 -36.49 27.51
N VAL A 1053 2.54 -35.43 28.12
CA VAL A 1053 2.25 -35.39 29.56
C VAL A 1053 1.17 -36.39 29.96
N SER A 1054 0.16 -36.61 29.10
CA SER A 1054 -0.88 -37.64 29.34
C SER A 1054 -0.44 -39.07 29.03
N GLY A 1055 0.79 -39.29 28.53
CA GLY A 1055 1.33 -40.60 28.21
C GLY A 1055 0.69 -41.27 26.98
N LYS A 1056 -0.05 -40.52 26.15
CA LYS A 1056 -0.68 -41.03 24.92
C LYS A 1056 0.30 -41.19 23.76
N ALA A 1057 1.40 -40.45 23.79
CA ALA A 1057 2.46 -40.46 22.79
C ALA A 1057 3.80 -40.11 23.46
N THR A 1058 4.93 -40.54 22.91
CA THR A 1058 6.27 -40.10 23.34
C THR A 1058 6.77 -38.96 22.46
N LEU A 1059 7.91 -38.35 22.82
CA LEU A 1059 8.57 -37.35 21.96
C LEU A 1059 8.84 -37.90 20.55
N LYS A 1060 9.06 -39.21 20.38
CA LYS A 1060 9.29 -39.83 19.07
C LYS A 1060 8.02 -40.02 18.23
N ASP A 1061 6.85 -40.01 18.87
CA ASP A 1061 5.58 -40.31 18.21
C ASP A 1061 4.81 -39.07 17.76
N VAL A 1062 5.04 -37.91 18.39
CA VAL A 1062 4.30 -36.66 18.08
C VAL A 1062 4.65 -36.10 16.70
N ILE A 1063 3.83 -35.20 16.18
CA ILE A 1063 4.10 -34.51 14.91
C ILE A 1063 5.02 -33.33 15.21
N ALA A 1064 6.29 -33.41 14.80
CA ALA A 1064 7.27 -32.35 15.01
C ALA A 1064 7.60 -31.59 13.72
N CYS A 1065 7.63 -32.29 12.59
CA CYS A 1065 7.87 -31.71 11.27
C CYS A 1065 6.78 -32.15 10.29
N ARG A 1066 6.55 -31.40 9.21
CA ARG A 1066 5.52 -31.77 8.22
C ARG A 1066 5.81 -33.13 7.57
N ASP A 1067 7.09 -33.44 7.39
CA ASP A 1067 7.59 -34.70 6.84
C ASP A 1067 7.10 -35.91 7.67
N ASP A 1068 6.96 -35.75 8.99
CA ASP A 1068 6.43 -36.80 9.88
C ASP A 1068 5.02 -37.21 9.47
N ILE A 1069 4.19 -36.28 9.01
CA ILE A 1069 2.80 -36.53 8.57
C ILE A 1069 2.82 -37.42 7.33
N MET A 1070 3.54 -37.00 6.29
CA MET A 1070 3.60 -37.72 5.03
C MET A 1070 4.16 -39.12 5.21
N ASN A 1071 5.32 -39.23 5.88
CA ASN A 1071 5.99 -40.51 6.11
C ASN A 1071 5.14 -41.46 6.96
N TYR A 1072 4.48 -40.95 8.00
CA TYR A 1072 3.61 -41.77 8.85
C TYR A 1072 2.38 -42.29 8.07
N LEU A 1073 1.75 -41.45 7.26
CA LEU A 1073 0.58 -41.83 6.47
C LEU A 1073 0.93 -42.86 5.39
N ILE A 1074 2.05 -42.67 4.68
CA ILE A 1074 2.55 -43.65 3.70
C ILE A 1074 2.83 -44.99 4.40
N LYS A 1075 3.48 -44.98 5.57
CA LYS A 1075 3.73 -46.19 6.37
C LYS A 1075 2.44 -46.89 6.83
N LYS A 1076 1.33 -46.16 6.92
CA LYS A 1076 -0.01 -46.71 7.21
C LYS A 1076 -0.75 -47.23 5.97
N GLY A 1077 -0.14 -47.15 4.79
CA GLY A 1077 -0.70 -47.64 3.52
C GLY A 1077 -1.50 -46.60 2.75
N MET A 1078 -1.41 -45.32 3.11
CA MET A 1078 -2.02 -44.23 2.35
C MET A 1078 -1.26 -43.99 1.04
N ASP A 1079 -1.96 -43.61 -0.03
CA ASP A 1079 -1.30 -43.23 -1.26
C ASP A 1079 -0.44 -41.97 -1.07
N GLU A 1080 0.69 -41.92 -1.77
CA GLU A 1080 1.72 -40.89 -1.61
C GLU A 1080 1.20 -39.47 -1.90
N LEU A 1081 0.32 -39.33 -2.90
CA LEU A 1081 -0.23 -38.04 -3.30
C LEU A 1081 -1.21 -37.48 -2.28
N THR A 1082 -2.08 -38.33 -1.71
CA THR A 1082 -3.01 -37.93 -0.65
C THR A 1082 -2.25 -37.62 0.63
N ALA A 1083 -1.25 -38.43 1.01
CA ALA A 1083 -0.40 -38.15 2.17
C ALA A 1083 0.31 -36.78 2.03
N PHE A 1084 0.81 -36.46 0.83
CA PHE A 1084 1.40 -35.17 0.51
C PHE A 1084 0.40 -34.01 0.62
N LYS A 1085 -0.79 -34.14 0.05
CA LYS A 1085 -1.84 -33.12 0.14
C LYS A 1085 -2.27 -32.85 1.59
N ILE A 1086 -2.41 -33.90 2.40
CA ILE A 1086 -2.72 -33.78 3.82
C ILE A 1086 -1.60 -33.03 4.54
N MET A 1087 -0.35 -33.42 4.33
CA MET A 1087 0.82 -32.73 4.90
C MET A 1087 0.80 -31.23 4.55
N GLU A 1088 0.61 -30.89 3.27
CA GLU A 1088 0.63 -29.50 2.81
C GLU A 1088 -0.56 -28.66 3.32
N ASN A 1089 -1.74 -29.26 3.51
CA ASN A 1089 -2.87 -28.57 4.13
C ASN A 1089 -2.64 -28.30 5.61
N VAL A 1090 -2.20 -29.32 6.37
CA VAL A 1090 -1.95 -29.22 7.80
C VAL A 1090 -0.84 -28.21 8.10
N ARG A 1091 0.28 -28.24 7.38
CA ARG A 1091 1.40 -27.31 7.60
C ARG A 1091 1.04 -25.85 7.31
N LYS A 1092 -0.01 -25.59 6.53
CA LYS A 1092 -0.54 -24.25 6.22
C LYS A 1092 -1.71 -23.85 7.14
N GLY A 1093 -2.03 -24.66 8.16
CA GLY A 1093 -3.12 -24.38 9.09
C GLY A 1093 -4.52 -24.49 8.48
N LYS A 1094 -4.65 -25.11 7.30
CA LYS A 1094 -5.93 -25.34 6.62
C LYS A 1094 -6.73 -26.50 7.23
N GLY A 1095 -6.14 -27.23 8.19
CA GLY A 1095 -6.77 -28.38 8.83
C GLY A 1095 -6.96 -29.56 7.88
N LEU A 1096 -7.98 -30.38 8.16
CA LEU A 1096 -8.35 -31.56 7.38
C LEU A 1096 -9.75 -31.38 6.80
N THR A 1097 -9.94 -31.80 5.55
CA THR A 1097 -11.27 -31.95 4.96
C THR A 1097 -11.93 -33.23 5.45
N GLU A 1098 -13.26 -33.34 5.30
CA GLU A 1098 -13.99 -34.55 5.67
C GLU A 1098 -13.43 -35.79 4.94
N ASP A 1099 -13.16 -35.67 3.64
CA ASP A 1099 -12.55 -36.73 2.82
C ASP A 1099 -11.20 -37.19 3.38
N PHE A 1100 -10.34 -36.26 3.83
CA PHE A 1100 -9.03 -36.60 4.39
C PHE A 1100 -9.17 -37.34 5.72
N GLU A 1101 -10.13 -36.95 6.56
CA GLU A 1101 -10.39 -37.65 7.80
C GLU A 1101 -10.89 -39.07 7.57
N GLU A 1102 -11.75 -39.29 6.58
CA GLU A 1102 -12.22 -40.62 6.22
C GLU A 1102 -11.09 -41.51 5.73
N GLU A 1103 -10.21 -41.01 4.85
CA GLU A 1103 -9.04 -41.77 4.39
C GLU A 1103 -8.05 -42.08 5.51
N MET A 1104 -7.79 -41.13 6.42
CA MET A 1104 -6.99 -41.38 7.61
C MET A 1104 -7.61 -42.47 8.50
N LYS A 1105 -8.94 -42.47 8.67
CA LYS A 1105 -9.66 -43.52 9.43
C LYS A 1105 -9.56 -44.88 8.73
N LYS A 1106 -9.71 -44.95 7.40
CA LYS A 1106 -9.54 -46.18 6.61
C LYS A 1106 -8.13 -46.76 6.77
N CYS A 1107 -7.11 -45.91 6.80
CA CYS A 1107 -5.71 -46.28 7.07
C CYS A 1107 -5.41 -46.57 8.56
N LYS A 1108 -6.44 -46.65 9.42
CA LYS A 1108 -6.33 -46.91 10.87
C LYS A 1108 -5.40 -45.92 11.59
N VAL A 1109 -5.43 -44.65 11.18
CA VAL A 1109 -4.72 -43.57 11.87
C VAL A 1109 -5.40 -43.28 13.22
N PRO A 1110 -4.65 -43.20 14.33
CA PRO A 1110 -5.23 -42.93 15.65
C PRO A 1110 -5.98 -41.60 15.70
N LYS A 1111 -7.09 -41.56 16.46
CA LYS A 1111 -7.91 -40.35 16.62
C LYS A 1111 -7.11 -39.14 17.12
N TRP A 1112 -6.15 -39.35 18.02
CA TRP A 1112 -5.32 -38.26 18.54
C TRP A 1112 -4.45 -37.62 17.46
N PHE A 1113 -4.00 -38.39 16.46
CA PHE A 1113 -3.16 -37.89 15.37
C PHE A 1113 -3.99 -36.99 14.43
N ILE A 1114 -5.23 -37.40 14.14
CA ILE A 1114 -6.19 -36.61 13.37
C ILE A 1114 -6.49 -35.28 14.08
N GLU A 1115 -6.77 -35.32 15.38
CA GLU A 1115 -7.02 -34.11 16.19
C GLU A 1115 -5.79 -33.19 16.24
N SER A 1116 -4.58 -33.76 16.33
CA SER A 1116 -3.34 -32.99 16.28
C SER A 1116 -3.20 -32.25 14.95
N CYS A 1117 -3.47 -32.92 13.83
CA CYS A 1117 -3.45 -32.32 12.50
C CYS A 1117 -4.43 -31.15 12.34
N LYS A 1118 -5.61 -31.20 12.98
CA LYS A 1118 -6.59 -30.10 12.94
C LYS A 1118 -6.16 -28.86 13.72
N ARG A 1119 -5.32 -29.03 14.75
CA ARG A 1119 -4.90 -27.95 15.66
C ARG A 1119 -3.75 -27.14 15.07
N ILE A 1120 -2.79 -27.82 14.44
CA ILE A 1120 -1.56 -27.22 13.90
C ILE A 1120 -1.91 -26.06 12.96
N LYS A 1121 -1.39 -24.87 13.27
CA LYS A 1121 -1.54 -23.67 12.41
C LYS A 1121 -0.39 -23.49 11.43
N TYR A 1122 0.80 -23.97 11.80
CA TYR A 1122 2.00 -23.89 10.99
C TYR A 1122 3.01 -24.94 11.43
N LEU A 1123 3.78 -25.51 10.50
CA LEU A 1123 4.77 -26.55 10.80
C LEU A 1123 5.98 -26.49 9.87
N PHE A 1124 7.19 -26.68 10.41
CA PHE A 1124 8.44 -26.66 9.65
C PHE A 1124 8.70 -27.94 8.83
N PRO A 1125 9.44 -27.84 7.71
CA PRO A 1125 10.11 -28.99 7.12
C PRO A 1125 11.28 -29.48 7.98
N LYS A 1126 11.49 -30.80 8.00
CA LYS A 1126 12.59 -31.45 8.72
C LYS A 1126 13.96 -30.92 8.26
N ALA A 1127 14.13 -30.67 6.96
CA ALA A 1127 15.33 -30.07 6.40
C ALA A 1127 15.71 -28.73 7.06
N HIS A 1128 14.72 -27.87 7.30
CA HIS A 1128 14.93 -26.58 7.95
C HIS A 1128 15.32 -26.77 9.43
N ALA A 1129 14.59 -27.64 10.15
CA ALA A 1129 14.91 -27.96 11.54
C ALA A 1129 16.33 -28.52 11.69
N VAL A 1130 16.74 -29.45 10.81
CA VAL A 1130 18.11 -30.00 10.81
C VAL A 1130 19.15 -28.90 10.60
N ALA A 1131 18.98 -28.04 9.60
CA ALA A 1131 19.93 -26.97 9.30
C ALA A 1131 20.15 -26.03 10.50
N TYR A 1132 19.06 -25.62 11.16
CA TYR A 1132 19.12 -24.75 12.33
C TYR A 1132 19.74 -25.45 13.54
N VAL A 1133 19.40 -26.72 13.77
CA VAL A 1133 20.02 -27.51 14.84
C VAL A 1133 21.52 -27.72 14.58
N MET A 1134 21.95 -27.94 13.33
CA MET A 1134 23.37 -28.00 12.99
C MET A 1134 24.11 -26.70 13.35
N MET A 1135 23.51 -25.53 13.09
CA MET A 1135 24.11 -24.25 13.47
C MET A 1135 24.14 -24.05 14.99
N ALA A 1136 23.01 -24.30 15.66
CA ALA A 1136 22.91 -24.22 17.11
C ALA A 1136 23.92 -25.15 17.81
N PHE A 1137 24.11 -26.36 17.27
CA PHE A 1137 25.07 -27.34 17.79
C PHE A 1137 26.52 -26.93 17.57
N ARG A 1138 26.85 -26.24 16.46
CA ARG A 1138 28.21 -25.71 16.23
C ARG A 1138 28.55 -24.52 17.12
N ILE A 1139 27.55 -23.71 17.47
CA ILE A 1139 27.71 -22.56 18.36
C ILE A 1139 27.84 -23.00 19.82
N ALA A 1140 27.12 -24.07 20.18
CA ALA A 1140 27.15 -24.74 21.48
C ALA A 1140 28.48 -25.45 21.74
#